data_AF-A0A7V0ZHY1-F1
#
_entry.id   AF-A0A7V0ZHY1-F1
#
_cell.length_a   1.000
_cell.length_b   1.000
_cell.length_c   1.000
_cell.angle_alpha   90.00
_cell.angle_beta   90.00
_cell.angle_gamma   90.00
#
_symmetry.space_group_name_H-M   'P 1'
#
loop_
_entity.id
_entity.type
_entity.pdbx_description
1 polymer ?
#
loop_
_entity_poly.entity_id
_entity_poly.type
_entity_poly.pdbx_seq_one_letter_code
_entity_poly.pdbx_strand_id
1 'polypeptide(L)'
;SLTYQEDGSKTDDYLEILGLDLRNTNSGTENPDGIVDEDPLIYRSDWGLVIFPSRTPFDTTKTYKIGNKELPELNVKVPEIYNYTSWSEKTEASQYFIQKVTTTRGSIIRLNRANIIEGSERITVNGEVLAKGTDYDIQYDFGQVTLRSEKATDPNAEIKIDFEYAPFFAVQKKSLFGLRSEYEWSKDLKFGTTFLYKTDKAQERKPKVGQETARTVIFDADLSLKLHPNFLTSVIDKLPLIETEAQSNLTISAEIAQSHPNPNVNDIAYVDDFETALDEISLGNFRSLWRHTTMPQQLENKGYIQAKMLWHNPVSQIPILDVYNRDTQVGSGTMRIFRMIFRPQNMVYDTTVLADSSVSIDSSQTKSWGGFMRYFGSPLDENRVKLFEVRMKGNKGKIHFDFGAINEDLNGNENADTEDKDNSNFIEEGEDTGLDGLMDEDEEGYNAETNPDPNGDDWYSFFDKQGKCPLPNNGCDNISEDDYNNPQYYDFLNGTEGNATDGGASQIPDKEKYSPGFTTENSYFSYVIDLDNDPDRFMVEDSKRYPEDDLTQTPWITYRIPIRDLNALDGIITSDPSIQPEWNKITHVRVWMEGDEESVSPDTIDIADWYFVQPSWKDSVIFSPLSDMRSNFVLSSVSDDVDSNFYTPPGVNAYEDPTTNVVEVQKALQLTFDNLNQYDTCLAIKNLLSIDQYSGYRRMEMYVHGEETNNADIDKIKFFFRIGRDNQNYYEYFTHIQPGWNESNYVNIDFNELTALKDSALKELKPGELLHAANDKYRIFGKPNINEIKFLAVGV
;
A
#
# COMPACT_ATOMS: atom_id res chain seq x y z
N SER A 1 15.68 -17.05 25.28
CA SER A 1 16.39 -16.17 26.23
C SER A 1 15.35 -15.52 27.11
N LEU A 2 15.54 -15.57 28.42
CA LEU A 2 14.69 -14.84 29.36
C LEU A 2 15.14 -13.38 29.33
N THR A 3 14.19 -12.46 29.17
CA THR A 3 14.46 -11.02 29.15
C THR A 3 13.96 -10.47 30.47
N TYR A 4 14.72 -9.56 31.07
CA TYR A 4 14.48 -9.10 32.42
C TYR A 4 14.15 -7.63 32.46
N GLN A 5 13.40 -7.22 33.48
CA GLN A 5 13.20 -5.82 33.85
C GLN A 5 14.18 -5.45 34.97
N GLU A 6 14.90 -4.33 34.80
CA GLU A 6 15.79 -3.79 35.85
C GLU A 6 15.10 -2.66 36.63
N ASP A 7 15.12 -2.76 37.96
CA ASP A 7 14.83 -1.65 38.88
C ASP A 7 15.95 -1.54 39.93
N GLY A 8 16.84 -0.56 39.72
CA GLY A 8 18.00 -0.31 40.57
C GLY A 8 19.00 -1.47 40.56
N SER A 9 18.97 -2.32 41.59
CA SER A 9 19.90 -3.46 41.76
C SER A 9 19.24 -4.84 41.60
N LYS A 10 17.97 -4.86 41.20
CA LYS A 10 17.17 -6.08 41.06
C LYS A 10 16.76 -6.28 39.60
N THR A 11 16.76 -7.54 39.21
CA THR A 11 16.48 -8.00 37.85
C THR A 11 15.42 -9.09 38.00
N ASP A 12 14.18 -8.80 37.59
CA ASP A 12 13.04 -9.72 37.67
C ASP A 12 12.61 -10.16 36.25
N ASP A 13 12.17 -11.41 36.09
CA ASP A 13 11.83 -12.02 34.80
C ASP A 13 10.42 -11.60 34.33
N TYR A 14 10.26 -11.31 33.03
CA TYR A 14 8.93 -11.00 32.48
C TYR A 14 7.94 -12.16 32.61
N LEU A 15 8.38 -13.41 32.60
CA LEU A 15 7.49 -14.56 32.84
C LEU A 15 6.92 -14.52 34.26
N GLU A 16 7.73 -14.15 35.25
CA GLU A 16 7.28 -13.96 36.63
C GLU A 16 6.34 -12.74 36.74
N ILE A 17 6.77 -11.57 36.23
CA ILE A 17 6.02 -10.31 36.29
C ILE A 17 4.63 -10.45 35.66
N LEU A 18 4.52 -11.19 34.56
CA LEU A 18 3.26 -11.41 33.84
C LEU A 18 2.45 -12.59 34.40
N GLY A 19 2.97 -13.29 35.42
CA GLY A 19 2.28 -14.37 36.12
C GLY A 19 2.23 -15.69 35.33
N LEU A 20 3.16 -15.89 34.41
CA LEU A 20 3.28 -17.10 33.60
C LEU A 20 4.19 -18.17 34.23
N ASP A 21 5.09 -17.77 35.13
CA ASP A 21 6.01 -18.66 35.85
C ASP A 21 6.02 -18.28 37.34
N LEU A 22 5.19 -18.97 38.13
CA LEU A 22 5.09 -18.79 39.58
C LEU A 22 5.48 -20.06 40.34
N ARG A 23 5.63 -21.19 39.64
CA ARG A 23 5.92 -22.48 40.25
C ARG A 23 6.99 -23.22 39.47
N ASN A 24 7.61 -24.18 40.15
CA ASN A 24 8.55 -25.07 39.50
C ASN A 24 7.78 -26.10 38.67
N THR A 25 8.14 -26.26 37.41
CA THR A 25 7.46 -27.17 36.47
C THR A 25 7.54 -28.64 36.92
N ASN A 26 8.61 -29.05 37.61
CA ASN A 26 8.82 -30.43 38.04
C ASN A 26 8.28 -30.74 39.44
N SER A 27 8.38 -29.79 40.39
CA SER A 27 7.98 -30.01 41.79
C SER A 27 6.65 -29.37 42.19
N GLY A 28 6.10 -28.46 41.38
CA GLY A 28 4.87 -27.73 41.67
C GLY A 28 4.95 -26.77 42.87
N THR A 29 6.14 -26.58 43.43
CA THR A 29 6.40 -25.64 44.54
C THR A 29 6.43 -24.21 44.04
N GLU A 30 6.04 -23.23 44.86
CA GLU A 30 6.12 -21.78 44.58
C GLU A 30 7.58 -21.29 44.49
N ASN A 31 8.28 -21.73 43.46
CA ASN A 31 9.64 -21.37 43.16
C ASN A 31 9.82 -21.45 41.63
N PRO A 32 9.83 -20.32 40.91
CA PRO A 32 9.89 -20.30 39.44
C PRO A 32 11.17 -20.95 38.93
N ASP A 33 11.13 -21.51 37.73
CA ASP A 33 12.27 -22.17 37.08
C ASP A 33 12.64 -21.64 35.69
N GLY A 34 12.09 -20.48 35.32
CA GLY A 34 12.29 -19.85 34.02
C GLY A 34 11.52 -20.56 32.90
N ILE A 35 10.53 -21.37 33.24
CA ILE A 35 9.69 -22.14 32.34
C ILE A 35 8.23 -21.75 32.62
N VAL A 36 7.45 -21.55 31.56
CA VAL A 36 6.02 -21.26 31.69
C VAL A 36 5.32 -22.42 32.40
N ASP A 37 4.55 -22.11 33.45
CA ASP A 37 3.81 -23.07 34.26
C ASP A 37 2.92 -23.96 33.37
N GLU A 38 3.03 -25.29 33.51
CA GLU A 38 2.17 -26.28 32.83
C GLU A 38 0.75 -26.34 33.45
N ASP A 39 0.10 -25.19 33.57
CA ASP A 39 -1.31 -25.05 33.95
C ASP A 39 -2.16 -24.83 32.68
N PRO A 40 -3.24 -25.59 32.44
CA PRO A 40 -4.13 -25.37 31.30
C PRO A 40 -4.72 -23.95 31.19
N LEU A 41 -4.71 -23.16 32.26
CA LEU A 41 -5.10 -21.75 32.30
C LEU A 41 -3.98 -20.79 31.90
N ILE A 42 -2.74 -21.27 31.80
CA ILE A 42 -1.54 -20.50 31.44
C ILE A 42 -0.96 -20.99 30.10
N TYR A 43 -0.89 -22.31 29.89
CA TYR A 43 -0.40 -22.91 28.65
C TYR A 43 -1.22 -24.12 28.23
N ARG A 44 -1.67 -24.08 26.97
CA ARG A 44 -2.32 -25.19 26.30
C ARG A 44 -1.42 -25.78 25.23
N SER A 45 -0.79 -26.90 25.57
CA SER A 45 0.16 -27.61 24.71
C SER A 45 -0.46 -28.19 23.44
N ASP A 46 -1.76 -28.52 23.48
CA ASP A 46 -2.49 -29.09 22.35
C ASP A 46 -2.70 -28.08 21.21
N TRP A 47 -2.88 -26.80 21.54
CA TRP A 47 -3.07 -25.71 20.57
C TRP A 47 -1.84 -24.79 20.48
N GLY A 48 -0.83 -25.02 21.31
CA GLY A 48 0.36 -24.17 21.42
C GLY A 48 0.05 -22.74 21.85
N LEU A 49 -1.01 -22.57 22.65
CA LEU A 49 -1.56 -21.29 23.10
C LEU A 49 -1.03 -20.93 24.48
N VAL A 50 -0.45 -19.73 24.62
CA VAL A 50 -0.11 -19.13 25.92
C VAL A 50 -1.24 -18.19 26.32
N ILE A 51 -1.70 -18.30 27.55
CA ILE A 51 -2.82 -17.56 28.12
C ILE A 51 -2.29 -16.75 29.29
N PHE A 52 -2.41 -15.43 29.19
CA PHE A 52 -2.03 -14.55 30.30
C PHE A 52 -3.13 -14.55 31.38
N PRO A 53 -2.79 -14.58 32.68
CA PRO A 53 -3.79 -14.50 33.75
C PRO A 53 -4.47 -13.13 33.91
N SER A 54 -4.11 -12.14 33.09
CA SER A 54 -4.76 -10.84 32.98
C SER A 54 -5.40 -10.69 31.59
N ARG A 55 -6.50 -9.95 31.49
CA ARG A 55 -7.15 -9.63 30.20
C ARG A 55 -6.33 -8.63 29.38
N THR A 56 -5.60 -7.75 30.07
CA THR A 56 -4.73 -6.72 29.49
C THR A 56 -3.32 -6.85 30.10
N PRO A 57 -2.59 -7.96 29.86
CA PRO A 57 -1.30 -8.23 30.53
C PRO A 57 -0.25 -7.14 30.36
N PHE A 58 -0.30 -6.38 29.26
CA PHE A 58 0.64 -5.28 29.00
C PHE A 58 0.09 -3.90 29.39
N ASP A 59 -1.11 -3.84 29.97
CA ASP A 59 -1.72 -2.63 30.53
C ASP A 59 -2.51 -2.99 31.81
N THR A 60 -1.79 -3.51 32.80
CA THR A 60 -2.39 -3.91 34.08
C THR A 60 -1.54 -3.43 35.24
N THR A 61 -2.19 -3.09 36.34
CA THR A 61 -1.57 -2.87 37.66
C THR A 61 -1.56 -4.14 38.51
N LYS A 62 -2.13 -5.23 37.99
CA LYS A 62 -2.16 -6.52 38.70
C LYS A 62 -0.74 -7.07 38.82
N THR A 63 -0.29 -7.23 40.07
CA THR A 63 0.94 -7.91 40.44
C THR A 63 0.67 -9.36 40.86
N TYR A 64 1.73 -10.18 40.89
CA TYR A 64 1.68 -11.58 41.32
C TYR A 64 2.61 -11.80 42.51
N LYS A 65 2.54 -13.00 43.12
CA LYS A 65 3.32 -13.35 44.31
C LYS A 65 3.99 -14.70 44.15
N ILE A 66 5.21 -14.79 44.66
CA ILE A 66 5.95 -16.05 44.85
C ILE A 66 6.22 -16.19 46.34
N GLY A 67 5.52 -17.11 47.01
CA GLY A 67 5.46 -17.14 48.46
C GLY A 67 4.97 -15.81 49.04
N ASN A 68 5.82 -15.17 49.86
CA ASN A 68 5.53 -13.85 50.45
C ASN A 68 6.14 -12.67 49.67
N LYS A 69 6.86 -12.93 48.57
CA LYS A 69 7.45 -11.87 47.72
C LYS A 69 6.37 -11.40 46.74
N GLU A 70 6.08 -10.10 46.77
CA GLU A 70 5.27 -9.44 45.74
C GLU A 70 6.18 -9.03 44.58
N LEU A 71 5.76 -9.38 43.36
CA LEU A 71 6.48 -9.05 42.14
C LEU A 71 6.14 -7.62 41.69
N PRO A 72 7.07 -6.91 41.04
CA PRO A 72 6.83 -5.55 40.58
C PRO A 72 5.79 -5.51 39.45
N GLU A 73 5.21 -4.33 39.23
CA GLU A 73 4.44 -4.06 38.02
C GLU A 73 5.35 -3.98 36.79
N LEU A 74 4.72 -4.13 35.61
CA LEU A 74 5.39 -3.88 34.34
C LEU A 74 5.72 -2.38 34.20
N ASN A 75 6.99 -2.06 33.96
CA ASN A 75 7.47 -0.67 33.90
C ASN A 75 6.89 0.09 32.70
N VAL A 76 6.80 -0.57 31.54
CA VAL A 76 6.23 0.01 30.33
C VAL A 76 4.86 -0.62 30.10
N LYS A 77 3.80 0.17 30.25
CA LYS A 77 2.43 -0.23 29.90
C LYS A 77 2.11 0.24 28.50
N VAL A 78 1.35 -0.57 27.76
CA VAL A 78 0.99 -0.33 26.37
C VAL A 78 -0.53 -0.48 26.20
N PRO A 79 -1.34 0.47 26.69
CA PRO A 79 -2.81 0.43 26.54
C PRO A 79 -3.26 0.41 25.07
N GLU A 80 -2.47 0.98 24.17
CA GLU A 80 -2.78 1.19 22.75
C GLU A 80 -3.12 -0.11 22.02
N ILE A 81 -2.43 -1.21 22.32
CA ILE A 81 -2.66 -2.51 21.66
C ILE A 81 -4.05 -3.10 21.94
N TYR A 82 -4.72 -2.65 23.02
CA TYR A 82 -6.07 -3.08 23.39
C TYR A 82 -7.14 -2.12 22.88
N ASN A 83 -6.80 -0.85 22.69
CA ASN A 83 -7.74 0.21 22.32
C ASN A 83 -7.84 0.41 20.81
N TYR A 84 -6.77 0.15 20.06
CA TYR A 84 -6.81 0.24 18.60
C TYR A 84 -7.63 -0.89 17.98
N THR A 85 -8.27 -0.60 16.84
CA THR A 85 -9.03 -1.58 16.05
C THR A 85 -8.17 -2.14 14.92
N SER A 86 -7.30 -1.33 14.32
CA SER A 86 -6.39 -1.72 13.24
C SER A 86 -5.23 -2.58 13.72
N TRP A 87 -4.95 -3.66 12.99
CA TRP A 87 -3.78 -4.52 13.24
C TRP A 87 -2.45 -3.79 13.04
N SER A 88 -2.39 -2.85 12.09
CA SER A 88 -1.17 -2.07 11.82
C SER A 88 -0.80 -1.20 13.02
N GLU A 89 -1.77 -0.48 13.57
CA GLU A 89 -1.56 0.41 14.71
C GLU A 89 -1.18 -0.37 15.97
N LYS A 90 -1.81 -1.53 16.20
CA LYS A 90 -1.40 -2.44 17.29
C LYS A 90 0.05 -2.88 17.14
N THR A 91 0.47 -3.21 15.92
CA THR A 91 1.85 -3.65 15.64
C THR A 91 2.84 -2.51 15.86
N GLU A 92 2.50 -1.30 15.45
CA GLU A 92 3.33 -0.10 15.64
C GLU A 92 3.48 0.27 17.13
N ALA A 93 2.40 0.19 17.90
CA ALA A 93 2.42 0.47 19.33
C ALA A 93 3.11 -0.63 20.16
N SER A 94 3.32 -1.84 19.61
CA SER A 94 3.84 -2.99 20.34
C SER A 94 5.28 -2.77 20.81
N GLN A 95 5.50 -2.79 22.12
CA GLN A 95 6.82 -2.68 22.75
C GLN A 95 7.42 -4.04 23.15
N TYR A 96 6.58 -5.07 23.28
CA TYR A 96 6.98 -6.41 23.74
C TYR A 96 6.90 -7.44 22.61
N PHE A 97 7.89 -8.33 22.56
CA PHE A 97 7.96 -9.41 21.57
C PHE A 97 8.01 -10.76 22.25
N ILE A 98 7.19 -11.70 21.78
CA ILE A 98 7.21 -13.10 22.23
C ILE A 98 7.80 -13.95 21.12
N GLN A 99 8.96 -14.55 21.39
CA GLN A 99 9.59 -15.48 20.45
C GLN A 99 9.32 -16.91 20.87
N LYS A 100 8.65 -17.67 20.00
CA LYS A 100 8.44 -19.11 20.16
C LYS A 100 9.42 -19.86 19.27
N VAL A 101 10.20 -20.75 19.87
CA VAL A 101 11.02 -21.73 19.14
C VAL A 101 10.46 -23.10 19.44
N THR A 102 10.03 -23.83 18.40
CA THR A 102 9.52 -25.19 18.55
C THR A 102 10.48 -26.17 17.90
N THR A 103 10.92 -27.17 18.65
CA THR A 103 11.68 -28.31 18.12
C THR A 103 10.72 -29.48 18.03
N THR A 104 10.38 -29.92 16.82
CA THR A 104 9.52 -31.09 16.62
C THR A 104 10.37 -32.35 16.62
N ARG A 105 10.03 -33.30 17.49
CA ARG A 105 10.67 -34.61 17.53
C ARG A 105 10.26 -35.42 16.31
N GLY A 106 11.22 -35.78 15.48
CA GLY A 106 11.00 -36.66 14.34
C GLY A 106 12.30 -37.22 13.81
N SER A 107 12.29 -38.47 13.36
CA SER A 107 13.33 -38.99 12.47
C SER A 107 13.35 -38.26 11.13
N ILE A 108 12.34 -37.42 10.86
CA ILE A 108 12.19 -36.65 9.64
C ILE A 108 12.49 -35.18 9.93
N ILE A 109 13.52 -34.64 9.29
CA ILE A 109 13.89 -33.23 9.30
C ILE A 109 13.47 -32.61 7.97
N ARG A 110 12.61 -31.58 8.04
CA ARG A 110 12.28 -30.75 6.87
C ARG A 110 13.28 -29.61 6.78
N LEU A 111 13.93 -29.48 5.63
CA LEU A 111 14.90 -28.42 5.32
C LEU A 111 14.21 -27.09 4.95
N ASN A 112 12.87 -27.06 4.89
CA ASN A 112 12.05 -25.90 4.54
C ASN A 112 12.43 -25.24 3.20
N ARG A 113 12.99 -26.04 2.29
CA ARG A 113 13.40 -25.67 0.94
C ARG A 113 13.11 -26.86 0.03
N ALA A 114 12.41 -26.63 -1.07
CA ALA A 114 12.24 -27.61 -2.13
C ALA A 114 13.45 -27.56 -3.09
N ASN A 115 13.58 -28.56 -3.96
CA ASN A 115 14.65 -28.66 -4.97
C ASN A 115 16.06 -28.58 -4.38
N ILE A 116 16.35 -29.40 -3.38
CA ILE A 116 17.72 -29.54 -2.85
C ILE A 116 18.61 -30.12 -3.96
N ILE A 117 19.79 -29.56 -4.16
CA ILE A 117 20.74 -30.04 -5.16
C ILE A 117 21.26 -31.40 -4.70
N GLU A 118 21.09 -32.43 -5.54
CA GLU A 118 21.49 -33.79 -5.20
C GLU A 118 22.99 -33.89 -4.87
N GLY A 119 23.30 -34.39 -3.69
CA GLY A 119 24.67 -34.57 -3.19
C GLY A 119 25.30 -33.33 -2.57
N SER A 120 24.59 -32.21 -2.48
CA SER A 120 25.06 -31.00 -1.78
C SER A 120 24.94 -31.10 -0.26
N GLU A 121 24.18 -32.07 0.25
CA GLU A 121 23.91 -32.18 1.67
C GLU A 121 25.11 -32.75 2.45
N ARG A 122 25.43 -32.12 3.58
CA ARG A 122 26.40 -32.59 4.55
C ARG A 122 25.77 -32.55 5.94
N ILE A 123 25.50 -33.73 6.48
CA ILE A 123 24.89 -33.90 7.79
C ILE A 123 25.93 -34.34 8.79
N THR A 124 26.06 -33.61 9.89
CA THR A 124 26.93 -33.98 11.03
C THR A 124 26.13 -34.10 12.31
N VAL A 125 26.46 -35.10 13.12
CA VAL A 125 25.92 -35.34 14.47
C VAL A 125 27.07 -35.28 15.47
N ASN A 126 27.03 -34.34 16.41
CA ASN A 126 28.11 -34.12 17.40
C ASN A 126 29.51 -34.00 16.75
N GLY A 127 29.57 -33.44 15.54
CA GLY A 127 30.78 -33.29 14.74
C GLY A 127 31.16 -34.50 13.85
N GLU A 128 30.52 -35.66 13.98
CA GLU A 128 30.71 -36.81 13.08
C GLU A 128 29.82 -36.70 11.84
N VAL A 129 30.38 -36.88 10.64
CA VAL A 129 29.63 -36.85 9.37
C VAL A 129 28.83 -38.15 9.21
N LEU A 130 27.54 -38.04 8.91
CA LEU A 130 26.66 -39.17 8.62
C LEU A 130 26.79 -39.64 7.17
N ALA A 131 26.64 -40.94 6.93
CA ALA A 131 26.65 -41.55 5.60
C ALA A 131 25.24 -41.64 4.98
N LYS A 132 25.05 -41.05 3.80
CA LYS A 132 23.81 -41.16 2.99
C LYS A 132 23.49 -42.63 2.69
N GLY A 133 22.22 -43.01 2.80
CA GLY A 133 21.69 -44.36 2.58
C GLY A 133 21.93 -45.35 3.73
N THR A 134 22.81 -45.01 4.68
CA THR A 134 23.07 -45.83 5.89
C THR A 134 22.52 -45.13 7.13
N ASP A 135 23.00 -43.92 7.39
CA ASP A 135 22.67 -43.14 8.58
C ASP A 135 21.49 -42.18 8.36
N TYR A 136 21.20 -41.81 7.11
CA TYR A 136 20.05 -41.01 6.72
C TYR A 136 19.67 -41.23 5.25
N ASP A 137 18.43 -40.93 4.89
CA ASP A 137 17.99 -40.70 3.51
C ASP A 137 17.57 -39.24 3.33
N ILE A 138 17.52 -38.78 2.08
CA ILE A 138 17.01 -37.45 1.73
C ILE A 138 16.10 -37.54 0.50
N GLN A 139 14.96 -36.88 0.56
CA GLN A 139 14.10 -36.61 -0.59
C GLN A 139 14.38 -35.18 -1.07
N TYR A 140 15.05 -35.07 -2.22
CA TYR A 140 15.55 -33.80 -2.74
C TYR A 140 14.44 -32.84 -3.18
N ASP A 141 13.38 -33.36 -3.80
CA ASP A 141 12.27 -32.54 -4.31
C ASP A 141 11.57 -31.75 -3.20
N PHE A 142 11.39 -32.39 -2.04
CA PHE A 142 10.68 -31.83 -0.89
C PHE A 142 11.61 -31.33 0.23
N GLY A 143 12.92 -31.46 0.06
CA GLY A 143 13.93 -31.14 1.09
C GLY A 143 13.64 -31.82 2.41
N GLN A 144 13.47 -33.14 2.39
CA GLN A 144 13.14 -33.92 3.57
C GLN A 144 14.23 -34.95 3.86
N VAL A 145 14.92 -34.80 4.98
CA VAL A 145 15.91 -35.76 5.49
C VAL A 145 15.21 -36.73 6.44
N THR A 146 15.48 -38.03 6.32
CA THR A 146 15.05 -39.07 7.24
C THR A 146 16.26 -39.71 7.89
N LEU A 147 16.50 -39.43 9.16
CA LEU A 147 17.56 -40.02 9.98
C LEU A 147 17.25 -41.48 10.29
N ARG A 148 18.25 -42.35 10.13
CA ARG A 148 18.17 -43.80 10.35
C ARG A 148 19.05 -44.28 11.50
N SER A 149 20.14 -43.59 11.82
CA SER A 149 21.06 -44.04 12.85
C SER A 149 20.56 -43.71 14.26
N GLU A 150 20.73 -44.64 15.21
CA GLU A 150 20.36 -44.43 16.62
C GLU A 150 21.06 -43.20 17.22
N LYS A 151 22.32 -42.96 16.81
CA LYS A 151 23.12 -41.78 17.19
C LYS A 151 22.49 -40.46 16.75
N ALA A 152 21.90 -40.43 15.55
CA ALA A 152 21.23 -39.23 15.03
C ALA A 152 19.82 -39.03 15.63
N THR A 153 19.27 -40.06 16.28
CA THR A 153 17.99 -39.99 16.98
C THR A 153 18.11 -39.74 18.49
N ASP A 154 19.34 -39.58 19.01
CA ASP A 154 19.61 -39.23 20.40
C ASP A 154 19.05 -37.81 20.72
N PRO A 155 18.27 -37.64 21.80
CA PRO A 155 17.72 -36.35 22.21
C PRO A 155 18.76 -35.24 22.48
N ASN A 156 20.01 -35.61 22.78
CA ASN A 156 21.09 -34.66 23.09
C ASN A 156 22.06 -34.47 21.92
N ALA A 157 21.79 -35.07 20.76
CA ALA A 157 22.63 -34.93 19.59
C ALA A 157 22.50 -33.54 18.96
N GLU A 158 23.62 -32.85 18.77
CA GLU A 158 23.69 -31.64 17.94
C GLU A 158 23.77 -32.04 16.47
N ILE A 159 22.71 -31.75 15.71
CA ILE A 159 22.62 -32.06 14.28
C ILE A 159 22.80 -30.78 13.48
N LYS A 160 23.81 -30.75 12.61
CA LYS A 160 24.04 -29.67 11.64
C LYS A 160 23.87 -30.23 10.24
N ILE A 161 23.09 -29.54 9.40
CA ILE A 161 22.83 -29.90 8.01
C ILE A 161 23.18 -28.71 7.13
N ASP A 162 24.24 -28.83 6.36
CA ASP A 162 24.61 -27.89 5.29
C ASP A 162 24.09 -28.45 3.96
N PHE A 163 23.49 -27.63 3.10
CA PHE A 163 22.96 -28.06 1.79
C PHE A 163 22.82 -26.88 0.82
N GLU A 164 22.75 -27.17 -0.48
CA GLU A 164 22.43 -26.20 -1.52
C GLU A 164 21.06 -26.52 -2.15
N TYR A 165 20.36 -25.50 -2.66
CA TYR A 165 19.03 -25.68 -3.27
C TYR A 165 18.83 -24.73 -4.46
N ALA A 166 17.98 -25.16 -5.41
CA ALA A 166 17.60 -24.39 -6.58
C ALA A 166 16.17 -23.82 -6.41
N PRO A 167 16.02 -22.55 -5.99
CA PRO A 167 14.70 -21.96 -5.81
C PRO A 167 13.93 -21.86 -7.15
N PHE A 168 12.62 -22.12 -7.13
CA PHE A 168 11.75 -21.93 -8.29
C PHE A 168 11.66 -20.45 -8.73
N PHE A 169 11.75 -19.53 -7.76
CA PHE A 169 11.79 -18.09 -7.99
C PHE A 169 13.02 -17.50 -7.30
N ALA A 170 13.89 -16.85 -8.06
CA ALA A 170 15.00 -16.06 -7.52
C ALA A 170 14.75 -14.58 -7.81
N VAL A 171 14.69 -13.76 -6.75
CA VAL A 171 14.49 -12.30 -6.83
C VAL A 171 15.66 -11.59 -7.55
N GLN A 172 16.82 -12.23 -7.64
CA GLN A 172 18.02 -11.68 -8.27
C GLN A 172 18.60 -12.68 -9.26
N LYS A 173 19.07 -12.19 -10.41
CA LYS A 173 19.83 -13.00 -11.38
C LYS A 173 21.26 -13.13 -10.87
N LYS A 174 21.64 -14.34 -10.44
CA LYS A 174 22.98 -14.64 -9.94
C LYS A 174 23.77 -15.38 -11.02
N SER A 175 25.04 -15.03 -11.17
CA SER A 175 25.96 -15.72 -12.08
C SER A 175 27.29 -15.94 -11.38
N LEU A 176 27.80 -17.16 -11.45
CA LEU A 176 29.08 -17.55 -10.87
C LEU A 176 29.94 -18.16 -11.98
N PHE A 177 31.13 -17.61 -12.15
CA PHE A 177 32.15 -18.13 -13.05
C PHE A 177 33.33 -18.58 -12.20
N GLY A 178 33.85 -19.77 -12.46
CA GLY A 178 34.94 -20.33 -11.68
C GLY A 178 35.96 -21.05 -12.55
N LEU A 179 37.23 -20.95 -12.16
CA LEU A 179 38.33 -21.75 -12.69
C LEU A 179 39.08 -22.37 -11.51
N ARG A 180 39.18 -23.69 -11.48
CA ARG A 180 40.04 -24.40 -10.55
C ARG A 180 41.14 -25.14 -11.30
N SER A 181 42.37 -25.01 -10.86
CA SER A 181 43.53 -25.75 -11.36
C SER A 181 44.12 -26.55 -10.21
N GLU A 182 44.21 -27.87 -10.39
CA GLU A 182 44.85 -28.78 -9.45
C GLU A 182 46.06 -29.45 -10.12
N TYR A 183 47.18 -29.49 -9.40
CA TYR A 183 48.41 -30.13 -9.82
C TYR A 183 48.82 -31.17 -8.78
N GLU A 184 48.79 -32.44 -9.19
CA GLU A 184 49.31 -33.56 -8.40
C GLU A 184 50.82 -33.67 -8.62
N TRP A 185 51.60 -33.07 -7.73
CA TRP A 185 53.06 -33.14 -7.81
C TRP A 185 53.56 -34.58 -7.56
N SER A 186 52.87 -35.32 -6.70
CA SER A 186 53.07 -36.76 -6.48
C SER A 186 51.77 -37.43 -6.03
N LYS A 187 51.79 -38.76 -5.81
CA LYS A 187 50.65 -39.48 -5.22
C LYS A 187 50.24 -38.94 -3.83
N ASP A 188 51.17 -38.24 -3.18
CA ASP A 188 51.08 -37.81 -1.80
C ASP A 188 51.11 -36.29 -1.64
N LEU A 189 51.34 -35.51 -2.71
CA LEU A 189 51.39 -34.05 -2.66
C LEU A 189 50.53 -33.45 -3.77
N LYS A 190 49.52 -32.68 -3.37
CA LYS A 190 48.62 -31.94 -4.27
C LYS A 190 48.65 -30.46 -3.97
N PHE A 191 48.57 -29.66 -5.03
CA PHE A 191 48.43 -28.21 -4.96
C PHE A 191 47.22 -27.78 -5.80
N GLY A 192 46.34 -26.98 -5.23
CA GLY A 192 45.15 -26.43 -5.87
C GLY A 192 45.17 -24.91 -5.89
N THR A 193 44.57 -24.32 -6.92
CA THR A 193 44.25 -22.89 -7.00
C THR A 193 42.84 -22.72 -7.54
N THR A 194 42.09 -21.79 -6.97
CA THR A 194 40.72 -21.48 -7.38
C THR A 194 40.58 -19.98 -7.62
N PHE A 195 39.96 -19.61 -8.74
CA PHE A 195 39.47 -18.27 -9.03
C PHE A 195 37.97 -18.32 -9.22
N LEU A 196 37.22 -17.49 -8.48
CA LEU A 196 35.78 -17.35 -8.63
C LEU A 196 35.40 -15.89 -8.86
N TYR A 197 34.52 -15.64 -9.81
CA TYR A 197 33.85 -14.36 -10.05
C TYR A 197 32.34 -14.56 -9.94
N LYS A 198 31.74 -13.91 -8.95
CA LYS A 198 30.30 -13.92 -8.71
C LYS A 198 29.73 -12.54 -9.02
N THR A 199 28.59 -12.50 -9.71
CA THR A 199 27.80 -11.28 -9.91
C THR A 199 26.33 -11.55 -9.61
N ASP A 200 25.74 -10.66 -8.83
CA ASP A 200 24.31 -10.63 -8.49
C ASP A 200 23.73 -9.37 -9.13
N LYS A 201 22.79 -9.51 -10.07
CA LYS A 201 22.16 -8.37 -10.76
C LYS A 201 20.80 -8.07 -10.13
N ALA A 202 20.61 -6.81 -9.75
CA ALA A 202 19.32 -6.29 -9.30
C ALA A 202 18.24 -6.47 -10.39
N GLN A 203 17.02 -6.78 -9.97
CA GLN A 203 15.88 -6.90 -10.88
C GLN A 203 15.33 -5.52 -11.26
N GLU A 204 15.24 -4.63 -10.28
CA GLU A 204 14.79 -3.25 -10.46
C GLU A 204 15.94 -2.32 -10.84
N ARG A 205 15.61 -1.26 -11.59
CA ARG A 205 16.59 -0.24 -12.03
C ARG A 205 17.04 0.66 -10.89
N LYS A 206 16.12 1.03 -9.99
CA LYS A 206 16.38 1.80 -8.77
C LYS A 206 16.38 0.83 -7.57
N PRO A 207 17.44 0.03 -7.37
CA PRO A 207 17.45 -0.99 -6.33
C PRO A 207 17.32 -0.33 -4.95
N LYS A 208 16.45 -0.90 -4.12
CA LYS A 208 16.32 -0.50 -2.71
C LYS A 208 17.51 -0.98 -1.89
N VAL A 209 17.67 -0.41 -0.70
CA VAL A 209 18.67 -0.85 0.27
C VAL A 209 18.57 -2.36 0.53
N GLY A 210 19.68 -3.08 0.35
CA GLY A 210 19.79 -4.54 0.43
C GLY A 210 19.49 -5.32 -0.84
N GLN A 211 19.08 -4.66 -1.94
CA GLN A 211 18.73 -5.29 -3.22
C GLN A 211 19.69 -4.92 -4.38
N GLU A 212 20.85 -4.37 -4.05
CA GLU A 212 21.79 -3.79 -4.99
C GLU A 212 22.48 -4.85 -5.86
N THR A 213 23.08 -4.38 -6.95
CA THR A 213 23.95 -5.24 -7.77
C THR A 213 25.29 -5.42 -7.06
N ALA A 214 25.61 -6.66 -6.70
CA ALA A 214 26.84 -7.01 -5.99
C ALA A 214 27.77 -7.84 -6.88
N ARG A 215 29.08 -7.72 -6.66
CA ARG A 215 30.13 -8.52 -7.32
C ARG A 215 31.14 -8.99 -6.29
N THR A 216 31.63 -10.23 -6.42
CA THR A 216 32.68 -10.75 -5.55
C THR A 216 33.71 -11.51 -6.36
N VAL A 217 34.98 -11.23 -6.11
CA VAL A 217 36.11 -12.00 -6.65
C VAL A 217 36.75 -12.78 -5.51
N ILE A 218 36.94 -14.09 -5.68
CA ILE A 218 37.62 -14.95 -4.70
C ILE A 218 38.82 -15.59 -5.36
N PHE A 219 39.96 -15.54 -4.69
CA PHE A 219 41.17 -16.28 -5.00
C PHE A 219 41.47 -17.23 -3.86
N ASP A 220 41.80 -18.47 -4.18
CA ASP A 220 42.10 -19.51 -3.20
C ASP A 220 43.30 -20.35 -3.68
N ALA A 221 44.11 -20.82 -2.72
CA ALA A 221 45.20 -21.75 -2.95
C ALA A 221 45.27 -22.76 -1.80
N ASP A 222 45.27 -24.05 -2.15
CA ASP A 222 45.28 -25.16 -1.20
C ASP A 222 46.42 -26.15 -1.45
N LEU A 223 46.87 -26.79 -0.38
CA LEU A 223 47.95 -27.77 -0.36
C LEU A 223 47.50 -28.99 0.45
N SER A 224 47.66 -30.19 -0.10
CA SER A 224 47.43 -31.44 0.63
C SER A 224 48.65 -32.35 0.53
N LEU A 225 49.19 -32.73 1.69
CA LEU A 225 50.35 -33.60 1.84
C LEU A 225 49.98 -34.84 2.66
N LYS A 226 50.06 -36.02 2.07
CA LYS A 226 49.94 -37.31 2.74
C LYS A 226 51.32 -37.82 3.12
N LEU A 227 51.47 -38.21 4.37
CA LEU A 227 52.68 -38.80 4.92
C LEU A 227 52.32 -40.17 5.47
N HIS A 228 53.24 -41.12 5.34
CA HIS A 228 53.10 -42.46 5.89
C HIS A 228 54.13 -42.71 7.00
N PRO A 229 53.98 -42.10 8.18
CA PRO A 229 54.98 -42.19 9.24
C PRO A 229 54.97 -43.55 9.94
N ASN A 230 55.81 -44.47 9.47
CA ASN A 230 55.93 -45.82 10.05
C ASN A 230 56.29 -45.81 11.55
N PHE A 231 56.93 -44.75 12.05
CA PHE A 231 57.29 -44.65 13.46
C PHE A 231 56.08 -44.65 14.39
N LEU A 232 54.93 -44.12 13.95
CA LEU A 232 53.70 -44.13 14.74
C LEU A 232 53.16 -45.56 14.88
N THR A 233 53.15 -46.32 13.78
CA THR A 233 52.82 -47.76 13.79
C THR A 233 53.75 -48.51 14.75
N SER A 234 55.07 -48.29 14.62
CA SER A 234 56.08 -48.95 15.45
C SER A 234 56.05 -48.56 16.94
N VAL A 235 55.50 -47.40 17.29
CA VAL A 235 55.31 -47.00 18.70
C VAL A 235 54.08 -47.69 19.29
N ILE A 236 53.01 -47.85 18.49
CA ILE A 236 51.80 -48.56 18.91
C ILE A 236 52.07 -50.06 19.06
N ASP A 237 52.84 -50.67 18.14
CA ASP A 237 53.25 -52.08 18.21
C ASP A 237 54.10 -52.44 19.46
N LYS A 238 54.65 -51.43 20.14
CA LYS A 238 55.42 -51.63 21.39
C LYS A 238 54.53 -51.70 22.63
N LEU A 239 53.22 -51.43 22.52
CA LEU A 239 52.28 -51.60 23.61
C LEU A 239 51.93 -53.09 23.75
N PRO A 240 52.09 -53.68 24.95
CA PRO A 240 51.80 -55.09 25.13
C PRO A 240 50.32 -55.39 24.81
N LEU A 241 50.08 -56.51 24.10
CA LEU A 241 48.76 -57.02 23.65
C LEU A 241 48.14 -56.36 22.40
N ILE A 242 48.87 -55.49 21.68
CA ILE A 242 48.40 -54.86 20.44
C ILE A 242 49.44 -55.07 19.32
N GLU A 243 49.02 -55.64 18.19
CA GLU A 243 49.83 -55.78 16.97
C GLU A 243 49.08 -55.06 15.83
N THR A 244 49.71 -54.07 15.19
CA THR A 244 49.10 -53.28 14.12
C THR A 244 49.76 -53.54 12.76
N GLU A 245 49.00 -54.14 11.84
CA GLU A 245 49.46 -54.37 10.45
C GLU A 245 49.13 -53.20 9.50
N ALA A 246 48.26 -52.29 9.92
CA ALA A 246 47.81 -51.16 9.12
C ALA A 246 48.81 -49.99 9.16
N GLN A 247 49.24 -49.51 7.99
CA GLN A 247 50.19 -48.40 7.86
C GLN A 247 49.61 -47.09 8.41
N SER A 248 50.38 -46.38 9.24
CA SER A 248 49.97 -45.06 9.73
C SER A 248 49.93 -44.02 8.61
N ASN A 249 48.85 -43.23 8.56
CA ASN A 249 48.64 -42.15 7.59
C ASN A 249 48.48 -40.83 8.33
N LEU A 250 49.21 -39.81 7.90
CA LEU A 250 49.09 -38.43 8.38
C LEU A 250 48.83 -37.54 7.17
N THR A 251 47.71 -36.85 7.14
CA THR A 251 47.42 -35.85 6.09
C THR A 251 47.55 -34.46 6.68
N ILE A 252 48.37 -33.63 6.04
CA ILE A 252 48.54 -32.21 6.34
C ILE A 252 47.86 -31.43 5.22
N SER A 253 46.90 -30.58 5.57
CA SER A 253 46.24 -29.69 4.63
C SER A 253 46.45 -28.24 5.05
N ALA A 254 46.67 -27.35 4.07
CA ALA A 254 46.74 -25.91 4.27
C ALA A 254 45.96 -25.21 3.15
N GLU A 255 45.28 -24.12 3.48
CA GLU A 255 44.44 -23.34 2.55
C GLU A 255 44.63 -21.85 2.84
N ILE A 256 44.73 -21.04 1.80
CA ILE A 256 44.71 -19.58 1.87
C ILE A 256 43.75 -19.03 0.83
N ALA A 257 42.71 -18.35 1.30
CA ALA A 257 41.70 -17.72 0.45
C ALA A 257 41.60 -16.22 0.73
N GLN A 258 41.42 -15.44 -0.33
CA GLN A 258 41.20 -14.00 -0.31
C GLN A 258 39.93 -13.66 -1.10
N SER A 259 39.05 -12.87 -0.50
CA SER A 259 37.81 -12.41 -1.12
C SER A 259 37.82 -10.88 -1.23
N HIS A 260 37.45 -10.38 -2.40
CA HIS A 260 37.24 -8.97 -2.71
C HIS A 260 35.78 -8.75 -3.09
N PRO A 261 34.89 -8.51 -2.11
CA PRO A 261 33.51 -8.16 -2.37
C PRO A 261 33.39 -6.67 -2.73
N ASN A 262 32.60 -6.39 -3.75
CA ASN A 262 31.98 -5.10 -4.03
C ASN A 262 30.46 -5.27 -3.88
N PRO A 263 29.88 -4.91 -2.72
CA PRO A 263 28.47 -5.13 -2.42
C PRO A 263 27.52 -4.23 -3.23
N ASN A 264 28.00 -3.09 -3.76
CA ASN A 264 27.19 -2.18 -4.56
C ASN A 264 28.02 -1.62 -5.73
N VAL A 265 27.81 -2.17 -6.92
CA VAL A 265 28.52 -1.78 -8.14
C VAL A 265 28.16 -0.40 -8.63
N ASN A 266 26.93 0.05 -8.36
CA ASN A 266 26.39 1.30 -8.88
C ASN A 266 26.59 2.46 -7.90
N ASP A 267 27.19 2.21 -6.73
CA ASP A 267 27.42 3.16 -5.63
C ASP A 267 26.17 3.89 -5.10
N ILE A 268 24.98 3.48 -5.54
CA ILE A 268 23.69 4.10 -5.20
C ILE A 268 22.71 3.01 -4.80
N ALA A 269 21.91 3.28 -3.78
CA ALA A 269 20.74 2.51 -3.39
C ALA A 269 19.64 3.51 -3.00
N TYR A 270 18.40 3.18 -3.32
CA TYR A 270 17.26 4.05 -3.08
C TYR A 270 16.57 3.68 -1.76
N VAL A 271 16.25 4.69 -0.97
CA VAL A 271 15.46 4.52 0.27
C VAL A 271 13.98 4.72 -0.07
N ASP A 272 13.68 5.88 -0.64
CA ASP A 272 12.38 6.24 -1.19
C ASP A 272 12.64 7.23 -2.33
N ASP A 273 11.99 7.03 -3.48
CA ASP A 273 12.03 7.97 -4.61
C ASP A 273 10.72 8.75 -4.75
N PHE A 274 9.76 8.54 -3.83
CA PHE A 274 8.44 9.15 -3.78
C PHE A 274 7.51 8.88 -4.97
N GLU A 275 7.92 8.04 -5.93
CA GLU A 275 7.09 7.66 -7.08
C GLU A 275 5.82 6.90 -6.65
N THR A 276 5.93 6.12 -5.57
CA THR A 276 4.82 5.42 -4.93
C THR A 276 4.51 6.02 -3.55
N ALA A 277 4.69 7.33 -3.39
CA ALA A 277 4.40 7.99 -2.11
C ALA A 277 2.91 7.95 -1.77
N LEU A 278 2.04 7.84 -2.76
CA LEU A 278 0.59 7.80 -2.64
C LEU A 278 0.02 6.50 -3.22
N ASP A 279 -0.86 5.85 -2.48
CA ASP A 279 -1.72 4.78 -2.99
C ASP A 279 -3.04 5.41 -3.50
N GLU A 280 -3.39 5.15 -4.75
CA GLU A 280 -4.61 5.64 -5.39
C GLU A 280 -5.69 4.53 -5.37
N ILE A 281 -6.88 4.83 -4.83
CA ILE A 281 -8.06 3.96 -4.96
C ILE A 281 -9.03 4.60 -5.96
N SER A 282 -9.01 4.10 -7.19
CA SER A 282 -9.87 4.59 -8.28
C SER A 282 -11.35 4.31 -8.05
N LEU A 283 -12.19 5.30 -8.38
CA LEU A 283 -13.64 5.15 -8.50
C LEU A 283 -14.06 4.48 -9.81
N GLY A 284 -13.11 4.17 -10.70
CA GLY A 284 -13.34 3.48 -11.96
C GLY A 284 -14.04 4.35 -13.01
N ASN A 285 -13.56 4.27 -14.24
CA ASN A 285 -14.07 5.07 -15.36
C ASN A 285 -15.02 4.29 -16.27
N PHE A 286 -15.54 3.13 -15.88
CA PHE A 286 -16.43 2.35 -16.75
C PHE A 286 -17.91 2.63 -16.43
N ARG A 287 -18.72 2.89 -17.46
CA ARG A 287 -20.18 3.13 -17.34
C ARG A 287 -20.87 2.08 -16.45
N SER A 288 -20.57 0.81 -16.69
CA SER A 288 -21.21 -0.33 -16.02
C SER A 288 -20.87 -0.47 -14.54
N LEU A 289 -19.97 0.35 -13.98
CA LEU A 289 -19.71 0.41 -12.53
C LEU A 289 -20.69 1.32 -11.79
N TRP A 290 -21.39 2.19 -12.52
CA TRP A 290 -22.29 3.19 -11.98
C TRP A 290 -23.74 2.80 -12.25
N ARG A 291 -24.64 3.27 -11.39
CA ARG A 291 -26.06 2.96 -11.37
C ARG A 291 -26.87 4.22 -11.09
N HIS A 292 -28.17 4.15 -11.34
CA HIS A 292 -29.10 5.19 -10.93
C HIS A 292 -29.02 5.43 -9.42
N THR A 293 -29.40 6.63 -8.99
CA THR A 293 -29.33 7.04 -7.59
C THR A 293 -30.62 7.67 -7.12
N THR A 294 -30.86 7.56 -5.82
CA THR A 294 -31.90 8.33 -5.11
C THR A 294 -31.61 9.83 -5.09
N MET A 295 -32.67 10.62 -4.92
CA MET A 295 -32.57 12.06 -4.70
C MET A 295 -31.63 12.36 -3.52
N PRO A 296 -30.68 13.30 -3.68
CA PRO A 296 -29.89 13.78 -2.56
C PRO A 296 -30.80 14.34 -1.47
N GLN A 297 -30.67 13.81 -0.26
CA GLN A 297 -31.53 14.17 0.89
C GLN A 297 -31.53 15.68 1.16
N GLN A 298 -30.42 16.38 0.87
CA GLN A 298 -30.35 17.83 1.00
C GLN A 298 -31.26 18.62 0.04
N LEU A 299 -31.85 17.99 -0.98
CA LEU A 299 -32.78 18.61 -1.94
C LEU A 299 -34.25 18.40 -1.59
N GLU A 300 -34.56 17.51 -0.65
CA GLU A 300 -35.93 17.21 -0.27
C GLU A 300 -36.68 18.48 0.16
N ASN A 301 -37.93 18.60 -0.30
CA ASN A 301 -38.81 19.74 -0.03
C ASN A 301 -38.28 21.11 -0.51
N LYS A 302 -37.24 21.15 -1.37
CA LYS A 302 -36.70 22.40 -1.95
C LYS A 302 -37.20 22.71 -3.37
N GLY A 303 -38.13 21.92 -3.88
CA GLY A 303 -38.71 22.12 -5.22
C GLY A 303 -37.80 21.69 -6.37
N TYR A 304 -36.85 20.79 -6.10
CA TYR A 304 -36.03 20.16 -7.13
C TYR A 304 -36.75 18.98 -7.76
N ILE A 305 -36.61 18.83 -9.07
CA ILE A 305 -37.14 17.71 -9.86
C ILE A 305 -35.99 16.95 -10.54
N GLN A 306 -36.16 15.66 -10.78
CA GLN A 306 -35.10 14.81 -11.34
C GLN A 306 -34.95 15.01 -12.86
N ALA A 307 -33.93 15.75 -13.27
CA ALA A 307 -33.53 15.94 -14.66
C ALA A 307 -32.78 14.70 -15.21
N LYS A 308 -32.62 14.66 -16.54
CA LYS A 308 -31.89 13.59 -17.21
C LYS A 308 -30.38 13.76 -16.97
N MET A 309 -29.77 12.75 -16.36
CA MET A 309 -28.33 12.59 -16.27
C MET A 309 -27.92 11.40 -17.12
N LEU A 310 -27.05 11.64 -18.09
CA LEU A 310 -26.45 10.59 -18.91
C LEU A 310 -25.02 10.36 -18.46
N TRP A 311 -24.58 9.10 -18.36
CA TRP A 311 -23.17 8.77 -18.15
C TRP A 311 -22.74 7.62 -19.04
N HIS A 312 -21.59 7.77 -19.70
CA HIS A 312 -21.09 6.76 -20.63
C HIS A 312 -19.58 6.89 -20.88
N ASN A 313 -19.03 5.90 -21.58
CA ASN A 313 -17.72 6.03 -22.19
C ASN A 313 -17.89 6.39 -23.67
N PRO A 314 -17.34 7.51 -24.15
CA PRO A 314 -17.30 7.79 -25.59
C PRO A 314 -16.53 6.71 -26.36
N VAL A 315 -16.92 6.46 -27.62
CA VAL A 315 -16.22 5.48 -28.47
C VAL A 315 -14.85 6.00 -28.89
N SER A 316 -14.79 7.28 -29.23
CA SER A 316 -13.54 7.97 -29.54
C SER A 316 -12.70 8.06 -28.27
N GLN A 317 -11.55 7.40 -28.29
CA GLN A 317 -10.52 7.62 -27.29
C GLN A 317 -9.81 8.93 -27.59
N ILE A 318 -9.37 9.61 -26.55
CA ILE A 318 -8.63 10.87 -26.68
C ILE A 318 -7.13 10.62 -26.47
N PRO A 319 -6.24 11.40 -27.10
CA PRO A 319 -4.82 11.39 -26.80
C PRO A 319 -4.56 11.65 -25.31
N ILE A 320 -3.70 10.84 -24.68
CA ILE A 320 -3.27 11.05 -23.28
C ILE A 320 -2.56 12.41 -23.16
N LEU A 321 -1.85 12.84 -24.20
CA LEU A 321 -1.15 14.13 -24.27
C LEU A 321 -2.09 15.35 -24.20
N ASP A 322 -3.38 15.18 -24.50
CA ASP A 322 -4.37 16.25 -24.34
C ASP A 322 -4.80 16.41 -22.88
N VAL A 323 -4.55 15.40 -22.04
CA VAL A 323 -4.96 15.35 -20.63
C VAL A 323 -3.77 15.56 -19.68
N TYR A 324 -2.63 14.93 -19.98
CA TYR A 324 -1.41 14.87 -19.18
C TYR A 324 -0.18 15.30 -19.98
N ASN A 325 0.81 15.89 -19.32
CA ASN A 325 2.10 16.26 -19.88
C ASN A 325 3.11 15.09 -19.83
N ARG A 326 2.77 13.92 -20.44
CA ARG A 326 3.67 12.76 -20.44
C ARG A 326 3.77 12.00 -21.74
N ASP A 327 4.95 11.43 -21.95
CA ASP A 327 5.20 10.48 -23.03
C ASP A 327 4.39 9.19 -22.83
N THR A 328 4.07 8.55 -23.95
CA THR A 328 3.32 7.29 -23.95
C THR A 328 3.96 6.27 -24.85
N GLN A 329 3.83 4.99 -24.49
CA GLN A 329 4.33 3.91 -25.34
C GLN A 329 3.60 3.89 -26.68
N VAL A 330 4.35 3.56 -27.74
CA VAL A 330 3.79 3.40 -29.08
C VAL A 330 2.66 2.37 -29.06
N GLY A 331 1.43 2.80 -29.39
CA GLY A 331 0.22 1.96 -29.37
C GLY A 331 -0.64 2.08 -28.10
N SER A 332 -0.21 2.86 -27.10
CA SER A 332 -0.97 3.13 -25.86
C SER A 332 -1.11 4.63 -25.58
N GLY A 333 -1.10 5.46 -26.64
CA GLY A 333 -1.15 6.92 -26.53
C GLY A 333 -2.54 7.53 -26.38
N THR A 334 -3.58 6.69 -26.30
CA THR A 334 -4.97 7.13 -26.15
C THR A 334 -5.57 6.55 -24.88
N MET A 335 -6.53 7.26 -24.31
CA MET A 335 -7.28 6.82 -23.12
C MET A 335 -8.78 6.94 -23.32
N ARG A 336 -9.52 6.11 -22.57
CA ARG A 336 -10.96 6.22 -22.45
C ARG A 336 -11.27 7.16 -21.30
N ILE A 337 -12.26 8.03 -21.51
CA ILE A 337 -12.78 8.94 -20.49
C ILE A 337 -14.19 8.50 -20.08
N PHE A 338 -14.61 8.98 -18.92
CA PHE A 338 -15.98 8.89 -18.46
C PHE A 338 -16.67 10.22 -18.72
N ARG A 339 -17.72 10.22 -19.54
CA ARG A 339 -18.49 11.42 -19.87
C ARG A 339 -19.81 11.41 -19.12
N MET A 340 -20.14 12.53 -18.49
CA MET A 340 -21.47 12.79 -17.96
C MET A 340 -22.10 14.00 -18.65
N ILE A 341 -23.39 13.92 -18.94
CA ILE A 341 -24.18 15.00 -19.54
C ILE A 341 -25.42 15.25 -18.68
N PHE A 342 -25.49 16.43 -18.09
CA PHE A 342 -26.65 16.88 -17.33
C PHE A 342 -27.57 17.71 -18.23
N ARG A 343 -28.86 17.36 -18.29
CA ARG A 343 -29.88 18.09 -19.05
C ARG A 343 -30.96 18.62 -18.12
N PRO A 344 -31.00 19.94 -17.86
CA PRO A 344 -31.99 20.51 -16.95
C PRO A 344 -33.40 20.39 -17.53
N GLN A 345 -34.40 20.22 -16.66
CA GLN A 345 -35.79 20.01 -17.07
C GLN A 345 -36.46 21.21 -17.74
N ASN A 346 -35.89 22.41 -17.63
CA ASN A 346 -36.37 23.59 -18.36
C ASN A 346 -36.16 23.46 -19.88
N MET A 347 -35.58 22.35 -20.36
CA MET A 347 -35.51 21.99 -21.78
C MET A 347 -36.58 20.97 -22.14
N VAL A 348 -37.42 21.33 -23.12
CA VAL A 348 -38.32 20.39 -23.81
C VAL A 348 -37.61 19.93 -25.08
N TYR A 349 -37.23 18.65 -25.11
CA TYR A 349 -36.89 17.98 -26.36
C TYR A 349 -38.15 17.38 -26.94
N ASP A 350 -38.49 17.78 -28.17
CA ASP A 350 -39.52 17.10 -28.93
C ASP A 350 -38.96 15.77 -29.46
N THR A 351 -39.14 14.70 -28.68
CA THR A 351 -38.75 13.33 -29.08
C THR A 351 -39.58 12.79 -30.24
N THR A 352 -40.65 13.49 -30.66
CA THR A 352 -41.51 13.08 -31.78
C THR A 352 -41.08 13.65 -33.14
N VAL A 353 -40.14 14.61 -33.17
CA VAL A 353 -39.65 15.24 -34.40
C VAL A 353 -38.19 14.87 -34.64
N LEU A 354 -38.00 13.93 -35.58
CA LEU A 354 -36.76 13.26 -35.97
C LEU A 354 -35.64 14.15 -36.55
N ALA A 355 -35.77 15.47 -36.47
CA ALA A 355 -34.78 16.43 -36.92
C ALA A 355 -35.19 17.83 -36.45
N ASP A 356 -35.05 18.15 -35.17
CA ASP A 356 -34.96 19.57 -34.81
C ASP A 356 -33.90 19.85 -33.75
N SER A 357 -32.99 20.75 -34.14
CA SER A 357 -32.04 21.42 -33.26
C SER A 357 -32.71 22.52 -32.43
N SER A 358 -34.05 22.66 -32.50
CA SER A 358 -34.82 23.58 -31.69
C SER A 358 -35.14 22.97 -30.33
N VAL A 359 -34.31 23.30 -29.35
CA VAL A 359 -34.66 23.20 -27.93
C VAL A 359 -35.77 24.23 -27.65
N SER A 360 -36.97 23.79 -27.27
CA SER A 360 -37.96 24.70 -26.69
C SER A 360 -37.72 24.79 -25.18
N ILE A 361 -37.63 26.02 -24.67
CA ILE A 361 -37.44 26.26 -23.24
C ILE A 361 -38.83 26.26 -22.61
N ASP A 362 -39.06 25.37 -21.63
CA ASP A 362 -40.22 25.53 -20.77
C ASP A 362 -40.02 26.80 -19.93
N SER A 363 -40.99 27.70 -19.99
CA SER A 363 -40.99 28.93 -19.21
C SER A 363 -41.25 28.72 -17.72
N SER A 364 -41.53 27.48 -17.29
CA SER A 364 -41.62 27.14 -15.88
C SER A 364 -40.22 27.20 -15.25
N GLN A 365 -40.07 28.05 -14.24
CA GLN A 365 -38.82 28.14 -13.48
C GLN A 365 -38.78 26.95 -12.52
N THR A 366 -38.09 25.88 -12.92
CA THR A 366 -37.91 24.71 -12.07
C THR A 366 -36.44 24.43 -11.80
N LYS A 367 -36.13 24.11 -10.54
CA LYS A 367 -34.81 23.63 -10.14
C LYS A 367 -34.75 22.15 -10.44
N SER A 368 -33.62 21.68 -10.93
CA SER A 368 -33.48 20.28 -11.29
C SER A 368 -32.18 19.68 -10.77
N TRP A 369 -32.15 18.35 -10.68
CA TRP A 369 -30.95 17.62 -10.27
C TRP A 369 -30.85 16.33 -11.08
N GLY A 370 -29.64 15.81 -11.25
CA GLY A 370 -29.44 14.51 -11.89
C GLY A 370 -28.12 13.92 -11.42
N GLY A 371 -28.07 12.60 -11.25
CA GLY A 371 -26.88 11.94 -10.74
C GLY A 371 -26.89 10.44 -10.92
N PHE A 372 -25.82 9.83 -10.47
CA PHE A 372 -25.60 8.40 -10.48
C PHE A 372 -24.73 8.04 -9.27
N MET A 373 -24.78 6.77 -8.86
CA MET A 373 -24.00 6.30 -7.72
C MET A 373 -23.35 4.95 -7.99
N ARG A 374 -22.41 4.60 -7.12
CA ARG A 374 -21.71 3.33 -7.15
C ARG A 374 -21.54 2.82 -5.73
N TYR A 375 -21.80 1.53 -5.54
CA TYR A 375 -21.28 0.81 -4.37
C TYR A 375 -19.76 0.69 -4.48
N PHE A 376 -19.07 1.34 -3.55
CA PHE A 376 -17.63 1.53 -3.57
C PHE A 376 -16.88 0.40 -2.87
N GLY A 377 -17.50 -0.31 -1.91
CA GLY A 377 -17.13 -1.63 -1.34
C GLY A 377 -15.70 -1.84 -0.80
N SER A 378 -14.78 -0.94 -1.08
CA SER A 378 -13.37 -0.99 -0.75
C SER A 378 -13.19 -0.25 0.56
N PRO A 379 -12.66 -0.91 1.61
CA PRO A 379 -12.43 -0.23 2.87
C PRO A 379 -11.37 0.86 2.65
N LEU A 380 -11.76 2.12 2.84
CA LEU A 380 -10.82 3.22 2.97
C LEU A 380 -10.17 3.11 4.35
N ASP A 381 -8.85 3.25 4.39
CA ASP A 381 -8.14 3.38 5.66
C ASP A 381 -8.37 4.80 6.19
N GLU A 382 -9.27 4.96 7.17
CA GLU A 382 -9.64 6.27 7.73
C GLU A 382 -8.45 7.08 8.26
N ASN A 383 -7.36 6.40 8.61
CA ASN A 383 -6.15 7.04 9.12
C ASN A 383 -5.23 7.52 8.01
N ARG A 384 -5.34 6.94 6.81
CA ARG A 384 -4.48 7.28 5.66
C ARG A 384 -5.21 8.01 4.55
N VAL A 385 -6.52 7.87 4.38
CA VAL A 385 -7.25 8.57 3.32
C VAL A 385 -7.31 10.06 3.64
N LYS A 386 -6.81 10.90 2.74
CA LYS A 386 -6.65 12.35 2.99
C LYS A 386 -7.29 13.22 1.93
N LEU A 387 -7.25 12.78 0.68
CA LEU A 387 -7.72 13.56 -0.45
C LEU A 387 -8.62 12.71 -1.34
N PHE A 388 -9.51 13.38 -2.05
CA PHE A 388 -10.13 12.89 -3.26
C PHE A 388 -9.65 13.78 -4.40
N GLU A 389 -9.14 13.17 -5.48
CA GLU A 389 -8.65 13.89 -6.64
C GLU A 389 -9.45 13.48 -7.88
N VAL A 390 -9.80 14.46 -8.72
CA VAL A 390 -10.48 14.24 -9.99
C VAL A 390 -9.84 15.10 -11.08
N ARG A 391 -9.47 14.46 -12.19
CA ARG A 391 -9.01 15.11 -13.41
C ARG A 391 -10.18 15.20 -14.38
N MET A 392 -10.71 16.40 -14.58
CA MET A 392 -11.90 16.60 -15.40
C MET A 392 -11.85 17.87 -16.26
N LYS A 393 -12.72 17.91 -17.26
CA LYS A 393 -12.92 19.03 -18.19
C LYS A 393 -14.43 19.32 -18.23
N GLY A 394 -14.81 20.55 -17.89
CA GLY A 394 -16.19 21.04 -17.88
C GLY A 394 -16.22 22.56 -17.82
N ASN A 395 -17.32 23.19 -18.26
CA ASN A 395 -17.40 24.65 -18.40
C ASN A 395 -18.22 25.37 -17.33
N LYS A 396 -19.28 24.75 -16.82
CA LYS A 396 -20.24 25.36 -15.91
C LYS A 396 -21.03 24.32 -15.13
N GLY A 397 -21.72 24.76 -14.09
CA GLY A 397 -22.55 23.92 -13.24
C GLY A 397 -21.85 23.47 -11.96
N LYS A 398 -22.67 23.06 -10.99
CA LYS A 398 -22.22 22.60 -9.68
C LYS A 398 -22.25 21.09 -9.62
N ILE A 399 -21.10 20.49 -9.38
CA ILE A 399 -20.94 19.04 -9.26
C ILE A 399 -20.76 18.72 -7.79
N HIS A 400 -21.57 17.78 -7.30
CA HIS A 400 -21.54 17.30 -5.94
C HIS A 400 -20.97 15.89 -5.89
N PHE A 401 -20.08 15.66 -4.94
CA PHE A 401 -19.50 14.36 -4.60
C PHE A 401 -19.92 13.99 -3.19
N ASP A 402 -20.73 12.93 -3.08
CA ASP A 402 -21.21 12.41 -1.81
C ASP A 402 -20.52 11.09 -1.48
N PHE A 403 -19.97 10.96 -0.28
CA PHE A 403 -19.25 9.79 0.20
C PHE A 403 -19.87 9.27 1.50
N GLY A 404 -20.39 8.05 1.50
CA GLY A 404 -20.97 7.45 2.71
C GLY A 404 -21.96 6.33 2.45
N ALA A 405 -22.91 6.16 3.35
CA ALA A 405 -24.11 5.36 3.12
C ALA A 405 -25.13 6.22 2.35
N ILE A 406 -25.59 5.73 1.21
CA ILE A 406 -26.54 6.43 0.35
C ILE A 406 -27.73 5.50 0.14
N ASN A 407 -28.94 6.06 0.19
CA ASN A 407 -30.16 5.31 -0.02
C ASN A 407 -30.15 4.63 -1.41
N GLU A 408 -30.35 3.32 -1.41
CA GLU A 408 -30.40 2.40 -2.56
C GLU A 408 -31.82 2.23 -3.13
N ASP A 409 -32.86 2.54 -2.35
CA ASP A 409 -34.29 2.45 -2.69
C ASP A 409 -34.71 3.60 -3.62
N LEU A 410 -34.72 3.36 -4.93
CA LEU A 410 -34.92 4.39 -5.95
C LEU A 410 -36.37 4.88 -5.99
N ASN A 411 -37.33 3.99 -5.75
CA ASN A 411 -38.76 4.31 -5.81
C ASN A 411 -39.39 4.62 -4.44
N GLY A 412 -38.67 4.39 -3.34
CA GLY A 412 -39.10 4.70 -1.97
C GLY A 412 -40.10 3.71 -1.39
N ASN A 413 -40.14 2.46 -1.89
CA ASN A 413 -41.10 1.45 -1.48
C ASN A 413 -40.61 0.55 -0.30
N GLU A 414 -39.39 0.78 0.18
CA GLU A 414 -38.67 0.04 1.23
C GLU A 414 -38.32 -1.43 0.90
N ASN A 415 -38.47 -1.85 -0.35
CA ASN A 415 -38.09 -3.18 -0.85
C ASN A 415 -36.92 -3.06 -1.82
N ALA A 416 -36.07 -4.09 -1.85
CA ALA A 416 -34.98 -4.14 -2.81
C ALA A 416 -35.51 -4.72 -4.13
N ASP A 417 -35.89 -3.84 -5.07
CA ASP A 417 -36.39 -4.27 -6.37
C ASP A 417 -35.28 -4.92 -7.20
N THR A 418 -35.65 -5.93 -7.99
CA THR A 418 -34.75 -6.74 -8.82
C THR A 418 -35.53 -7.40 -9.94
N GLU A 419 -34.92 -7.46 -11.12
CA GLU A 419 -35.45 -8.20 -12.28
C GLU A 419 -35.35 -9.73 -12.11
N ASP A 420 -34.37 -10.18 -11.30
CA ASP A 420 -34.12 -11.59 -10.99
C ASP A 420 -35.24 -12.22 -10.14
N LYS A 421 -36.26 -12.80 -10.78
CA LYS A 421 -37.43 -13.37 -10.07
C LYS A 421 -37.11 -14.73 -9.45
N ASP A 422 -36.18 -15.49 -10.04
CA ASP A 422 -35.87 -16.86 -9.62
C ASP A 422 -34.56 -17.00 -8.80
N ASN A 423 -33.83 -15.89 -8.61
CA ASN A 423 -32.53 -15.79 -7.94
C ASN A 423 -31.41 -16.58 -8.64
N SER A 424 -31.48 -16.71 -9.97
CA SER A 424 -30.45 -17.36 -10.77
C SER A 424 -29.18 -16.49 -10.93
N ASN A 425 -29.25 -15.19 -10.65
CA ASN A 425 -28.26 -14.15 -10.92
C ASN A 425 -28.03 -13.87 -12.41
N PHE A 426 -28.91 -14.34 -13.28
CA PHE A 426 -28.90 -14.07 -14.72
C PHE A 426 -30.29 -13.66 -15.16
N ILE A 427 -30.37 -12.84 -16.21
CA ILE A 427 -31.65 -12.53 -16.84
C ILE A 427 -32.14 -13.73 -17.66
N GLU A 428 -33.34 -14.21 -17.33
CA GLU A 428 -34.08 -15.18 -18.13
C GLU A 428 -35.11 -14.50 -19.06
N GLU A 429 -35.72 -15.29 -19.96
CA GLU A 429 -36.72 -14.78 -20.90
C GLU A 429 -37.94 -14.17 -20.17
N GLY A 430 -38.14 -12.86 -20.35
CA GLY A 430 -39.25 -12.12 -19.73
C GLY A 430 -38.93 -11.46 -18.38
N GLU A 431 -37.66 -11.44 -17.97
CA GLU A 431 -37.21 -10.78 -16.72
C GLU A 431 -36.62 -9.39 -16.92
N ASP A 432 -36.13 -9.07 -18.13
CA ASP A 432 -35.57 -7.76 -18.52
C ASP A 432 -36.69 -6.71 -18.65
N THR A 433 -37.29 -6.33 -17.52
CA THR A 433 -38.47 -5.46 -17.36
C THR A 433 -38.13 -4.11 -16.73
N GLY A 434 -36.85 -3.79 -16.58
CA GLY A 434 -36.40 -2.67 -15.75
C GLY A 434 -36.71 -2.85 -14.26
N LEU A 435 -36.40 -1.79 -13.50
CA LEU A 435 -36.60 -1.74 -12.04
C LEU A 435 -38.04 -1.43 -11.62
N ASP A 436 -38.91 -1.05 -12.54
CA ASP A 436 -40.33 -0.85 -12.26
C ASP A 436 -41.14 -2.17 -12.34
N GLY A 437 -40.54 -3.22 -12.91
CA GLY A 437 -41.10 -4.56 -13.01
C GLY A 437 -42.20 -4.71 -14.09
N LEU A 438 -42.35 -3.73 -14.98
CA LEU A 438 -43.34 -3.71 -16.05
C LEU A 438 -42.65 -3.83 -17.41
N MET A 439 -43.24 -4.58 -18.33
CA MET A 439 -42.84 -4.46 -19.73
C MET A 439 -43.51 -3.22 -20.31
N ASP A 440 -42.91 -2.55 -21.30
CA ASP A 440 -43.53 -1.41 -22.02
C ASP A 440 -45.04 -1.58 -22.26
N GLU A 441 -45.47 -2.77 -22.74
CA GLU A 441 -46.86 -3.04 -23.11
C GLU A 441 -47.86 -2.97 -21.94
N ASP A 442 -47.36 -3.10 -20.71
CA ASP A 442 -48.09 -3.03 -19.46
C ASP A 442 -48.02 -1.64 -18.78
N GLU A 443 -47.24 -0.71 -19.33
CA GLU A 443 -47.07 0.63 -18.77
C GLU A 443 -48.25 1.58 -19.06
N GLU A 444 -48.54 2.47 -18.10
CA GLU A 444 -49.62 3.45 -18.27
C GLU A 444 -49.24 4.49 -19.33
N GLY A 445 -49.96 4.48 -20.45
CA GLY A 445 -49.72 5.42 -21.54
C GLY A 445 -48.89 4.85 -22.69
N TYR A 446 -48.60 3.53 -22.67
CA TYR A 446 -47.95 2.84 -23.77
C TYR A 446 -48.67 2.98 -25.10
N ASN A 447 -47.90 3.34 -26.12
CA ASN A 447 -48.32 3.28 -27.50
C ASN A 447 -47.11 3.05 -28.40
N ALA A 448 -47.01 1.88 -29.02
CA ALA A 448 -45.89 1.50 -29.88
C ALA A 448 -45.55 2.52 -31.00
N GLU A 449 -46.49 3.36 -31.45
CA GLU A 449 -46.23 4.36 -32.50
C GLU A 449 -45.90 5.75 -31.94
N THR A 450 -46.53 6.16 -30.83
CA THR A 450 -46.47 7.55 -30.33
C THR A 450 -45.78 7.73 -28.99
N ASN A 451 -45.69 6.68 -28.18
CA ASN A 451 -45.08 6.67 -26.86
C ASN A 451 -44.60 5.24 -26.52
N PRO A 452 -43.54 4.75 -27.19
CA PRO A 452 -43.08 3.37 -27.03
C PRO A 452 -42.36 3.11 -25.70
N ASP A 453 -41.88 4.17 -25.02
CA ASP A 453 -41.19 4.11 -23.72
C ASP A 453 -41.83 5.10 -22.73
N PRO A 454 -43.01 4.78 -22.16
CA PRO A 454 -43.72 5.65 -21.22
C PRO A 454 -42.96 5.96 -19.93
N ASN A 455 -42.27 4.98 -19.34
CA ASN A 455 -41.57 5.13 -18.07
C ASN A 455 -40.12 5.63 -18.21
N GLY A 456 -39.57 5.65 -19.42
CA GLY A 456 -38.29 6.28 -19.72
C GLY A 456 -37.08 5.43 -19.35
N ASP A 457 -37.25 4.11 -19.24
CA ASP A 457 -36.26 3.17 -18.75
C ASP A 457 -35.79 2.18 -19.83
N ASP A 458 -36.28 2.29 -21.06
CA ASP A 458 -35.79 1.56 -22.23
C ASP A 458 -34.28 1.76 -22.47
N TRP A 459 -33.58 0.66 -22.69
CA TRP A 459 -32.20 0.63 -23.14
C TRP A 459 -32.09 0.41 -24.65
N TYR A 460 -31.32 1.28 -25.30
CA TYR A 460 -30.99 1.14 -26.72
C TYR A 460 -29.53 1.48 -27.02
N SER A 461 -28.86 0.60 -27.76
CA SER A 461 -27.52 0.84 -28.31
C SER A 461 -27.61 1.13 -29.81
N PHE A 462 -27.32 2.37 -30.18
CA PHE A 462 -27.17 2.78 -31.59
C PHE A 462 -25.92 2.18 -32.27
N PHE A 463 -24.97 1.64 -31.49
CA PHE A 463 -23.76 1.00 -32.02
C PHE A 463 -24.08 -0.31 -32.75
N ASP A 464 -24.87 -1.15 -32.10
CA ASP A 464 -25.15 -2.51 -32.56
C ASP A 464 -26.60 -2.66 -33.01
N LYS A 465 -27.42 -1.60 -32.91
CA LYS A 465 -28.87 -1.58 -33.11
C LYS A 465 -29.56 -2.69 -32.31
N GLN A 466 -29.22 -2.75 -31.03
CA GLN A 466 -29.74 -3.71 -30.06
C GLN A 466 -30.46 -2.97 -28.94
N GLY A 467 -31.35 -3.70 -28.26
CA GLY A 467 -32.23 -3.17 -27.23
C GLY A 467 -33.62 -2.84 -27.77
N LYS A 468 -34.39 -2.13 -26.94
CA LYS A 468 -35.74 -1.65 -27.24
C LYS A 468 -35.67 -0.21 -27.68
N CYS A 469 -36.39 0.16 -28.74
CA CYS A 469 -36.29 1.50 -29.31
C CYS A 469 -37.26 2.46 -28.60
N PRO A 470 -36.77 3.43 -27.82
CA PRO A 470 -37.62 4.35 -27.05
C PRO A 470 -38.21 5.48 -27.91
N LEU A 471 -37.90 5.52 -29.21
CA LEU A 471 -38.31 6.60 -30.09
C LEU A 471 -39.57 6.24 -30.92
N PRO A 472 -40.59 7.11 -30.96
CA PRO A 472 -41.80 6.95 -31.78
C PRO A 472 -41.50 6.61 -33.24
N ASN A 473 -42.40 5.87 -33.89
CA ASN A 473 -42.31 5.48 -35.32
C ASN A 473 -40.97 4.81 -35.72
N ASN A 474 -40.39 3.98 -34.84
CA ASN A 474 -39.04 3.42 -35.01
C ASN A 474 -37.99 4.50 -35.26
N GLY A 475 -38.06 5.59 -34.48
CA GLY A 475 -37.18 6.74 -34.65
C GLY A 475 -35.70 6.39 -34.60
N CYS A 476 -35.35 5.30 -33.93
CA CYS A 476 -33.97 4.83 -33.81
C CYS A 476 -33.33 4.45 -35.15
N ASP A 477 -34.12 4.04 -36.15
CA ASP A 477 -33.63 3.72 -37.50
C ASP A 477 -33.18 4.98 -38.28
N ASN A 478 -33.63 6.17 -37.86
CA ASN A 478 -33.36 7.43 -38.55
C ASN A 478 -32.04 8.08 -38.10
N ILE A 479 -31.44 7.60 -37.00
CA ILE A 479 -30.13 8.05 -36.54
C ILE A 479 -29.06 7.18 -37.22
N SER A 480 -28.10 7.82 -37.88
CA SER A 480 -27.03 7.11 -38.59
C SER A 480 -26.07 6.42 -37.61
N GLU A 481 -25.68 5.18 -37.90
CA GLU A 481 -24.72 4.38 -37.12
C GLU A 481 -23.35 5.07 -36.93
N ASP A 482 -23.00 6.05 -37.79
CA ASP A 482 -21.71 6.74 -37.78
C ASP A 482 -21.75 8.14 -37.13
N ASP A 483 -22.90 8.58 -36.61
CA ASP A 483 -23.05 9.92 -36.01
C ASP A 483 -22.66 9.93 -34.52
N TYR A 484 -21.43 9.52 -34.21
CA TYR A 484 -20.89 9.46 -32.84
C TYR A 484 -20.79 10.83 -32.16
N ASN A 485 -20.95 11.92 -32.91
CA ASN A 485 -20.96 13.28 -32.38
C ASN A 485 -22.35 13.72 -31.94
N ASN A 486 -23.41 12.97 -32.28
CA ASN A 486 -24.76 13.26 -31.84
C ASN A 486 -24.96 12.78 -30.39
N PRO A 487 -25.30 13.68 -29.44
CA PRO A 487 -25.55 13.28 -28.06
C PRO A 487 -26.68 12.23 -27.92
N GLN A 488 -27.66 12.23 -28.83
CA GLN A 488 -28.75 11.25 -28.84
C GLN A 488 -28.26 9.81 -29.02
N TYR A 489 -27.07 9.63 -29.61
CA TYR A 489 -26.45 8.33 -29.81
C TYR A 489 -26.19 7.59 -28.49
N TYR A 490 -26.06 8.31 -27.39
CA TYR A 490 -25.75 7.75 -26.08
C TYR A 490 -26.95 7.80 -25.12
N ASP A 491 -28.08 8.41 -25.50
CA ASP A 491 -29.15 8.86 -24.60
C ASP A 491 -29.89 7.76 -23.83
N PHE A 492 -29.81 6.52 -24.30
CA PHE A 492 -30.55 5.38 -23.76
C PHE A 492 -29.61 4.29 -23.21
N LEU A 493 -28.31 4.57 -23.13
CA LEU A 493 -27.34 3.59 -22.61
C LEU A 493 -27.45 3.36 -21.09
N ASN A 494 -28.23 4.17 -20.38
CA ASN A 494 -28.47 4.01 -18.95
C ASN A 494 -29.86 3.44 -18.64
N GLY A 495 -30.63 3.02 -19.65
CA GLY A 495 -31.89 2.31 -19.46
C GLY A 495 -31.70 0.96 -18.74
N THR A 496 -32.75 0.51 -18.09
CA THR A 496 -32.84 -0.77 -17.39
C THR A 496 -33.59 -1.82 -18.21
N GLU A 497 -34.63 -1.46 -18.97
CA GLU A 497 -35.38 -2.43 -19.77
C GLU A 497 -34.69 -2.75 -21.11
N GLY A 498 -34.53 -4.03 -21.44
CA GLY A 498 -33.90 -4.49 -22.68
C GLY A 498 -32.36 -4.44 -22.64
N ASN A 499 -31.77 -4.19 -21.49
CA ASN A 499 -30.33 -3.95 -21.34
C ASN A 499 -29.52 -5.25 -21.15
N ALA A 500 -30.17 -6.42 -21.06
CA ALA A 500 -29.48 -7.70 -20.87
C ALA A 500 -28.52 -8.04 -22.04
N THR A 501 -28.73 -7.42 -23.20
CA THR A 501 -27.88 -7.54 -24.38
C THR A 501 -26.67 -6.59 -24.39
N ASP A 502 -26.60 -5.65 -23.44
CA ASP A 502 -25.44 -4.77 -23.29
C ASP A 502 -24.20 -5.60 -22.94
N GLY A 503 -23.15 -5.49 -23.77
CA GLY A 503 -21.87 -6.13 -23.51
C GLY A 503 -21.24 -5.74 -22.18
N GLY A 504 -21.64 -4.61 -21.59
CA GLY A 504 -21.26 -4.18 -20.25
C GLY A 504 -22.14 -4.73 -19.11
N ALA A 505 -23.37 -5.16 -19.39
CA ALA A 505 -24.29 -5.75 -18.42
C ALA A 505 -24.08 -7.27 -18.27
N SER A 506 -23.64 -7.97 -19.32
CA SER A 506 -23.34 -9.41 -19.27
C SER A 506 -24.49 -10.28 -18.75
N GLN A 507 -25.74 -9.95 -19.09
CA GLN A 507 -26.97 -10.62 -18.60
C GLN A 507 -27.13 -10.60 -17.08
N ILE A 508 -26.51 -9.64 -16.39
CA ILE A 508 -26.69 -9.45 -14.96
C ILE A 508 -28.00 -8.67 -14.75
N PRO A 509 -28.94 -9.17 -13.94
CA PRO A 509 -30.19 -8.46 -13.65
C PRO A 509 -29.96 -7.11 -12.97
N ASP A 510 -30.74 -6.12 -13.34
CA ASP A 510 -30.80 -4.86 -12.61
C ASP A 510 -31.49 -5.06 -11.27
N LYS A 511 -30.96 -4.37 -10.26
CA LYS A 511 -31.46 -4.40 -8.89
C LYS A 511 -31.08 -3.14 -8.13
N GLU A 512 -31.90 -2.77 -7.16
CA GLU A 512 -31.61 -1.67 -6.24
C GLU A 512 -30.59 -2.06 -5.17
N LYS A 513 -30.47 -3.35 -4.84
CA LYS A 513 -29.49 -3.83 -3.87
C LYS A 513 -28.06 -3.81 -4.43
N TYR A 514 -27.38 -2.69 -4.28
CA TYR A 514 -25.98 -2.48 -4.68
C TYR A 514 -25.00 -2.95 -3.60
N SER A 515 -25.35 -2.81 -2.32
CA SER A 515 -24.52 -3.27 -1.20
C SER A 515 -24.96 -4.66 -0.68
N PRO A 516 -24.13 -5.35 0.13
CA PRO A 516 -24.54 -6.60 0.76
C PRO A 516 -25.80 -6.48 1.64
N GLY A 517 -26.08 -5.28 2.16
CA GLY A 517 -27.09 -5.02 3.19
C GLY A 517 -28.42 -4.44 2.70
N PHE A 518 -28.51 -3.91 1.47
CA PHE A 518 -29.58 -3.00 1.03
C PHE A 518 -29.78 -1.81 1.98
N THR A 519 -29.28 -0.64 1.58
CA THR A 519 -29.24 0.55 2.44
C THR A 519 -30.40 1.47 2.11
N THR A 520 -31.32 1.71 3.04
CA THR A 520 -32.39 2.73 2.87
C THR A 520 -32.08 4.06 3.58
N GLU A 521 -30.99 4.09 4.35
CA GLU A 521 -30.59 5.25 5.13
C GLU A 521 -29.55 6.10 4.39
N ASN A 522 -29.61 7.41 4.60
CA ASN A 522 -28.61 8.35 4.13
C ASN A 522 -27.68 8.71 5.30
N SER A 523 -26.37 8.61 5.10
CA SER A 523 -25.35 9.11 6.03
C SER A 523 -24.05 9.33 5.26
N TYR A 524 -23.80 10.56 4.79
CA TYR A 524 -22.69 10.87 3.90
C TYR A 524 -22.11 12.28 4.09
N PHE A 525 -20.84 12.42 3.70
CA PHE A 525 -20.15 13.69 3.51
C PHE A 525 -20.43 14.21 2.10
N SER A 526 -20.67 15.50 1.93
CA SER A 526 -20.92 16.14 0.63
C SER A 526 -19.92 17.26 0.35
N TYR A 527 -19.39 17.27 -0.88
CA TYR A 527 -18.44 18.26 -1.38
C TYR A 527 -18.89 18.77 -2.74
N VAL A 528 -18.70 20.07 -2.99
CA VAL A 528 -19.14 20.76 -4.20
C VAL A 528 -17.95 21.38 -4.91
N ILE A 529 -17.84 21.08 -6.21
CA ILE A 529 -17.00 21.82 -7.16
C ILE A 529 -17.93 22.72 -7.98
N ASP A 530 -17.70 24.03 -7.93
CA ASP A 530 -18.46 25.01 -8.70
C ASP A 530 -17.65 25.41 -9.95
N LEU A 531 -18.03 24.88 -11.12
CA LEU A 531 -17.32 25.15 -12.38
C LEU A 531 -17.53 26.58 -12.88
N ASP A 532 -18.55 27.30 -12.38
CA ASP A 532 -18.76 28.72 -12.70
C ASP A 532 -17.79 29.63 -11.93
N ASN A 533 -17.07 29.09 -10.94
CA ASN A 533 -16.04 29.79 -10.19
C ASN A 533 -14.64 29.37 -10.67
N ASP A 534 -13.89 30.29 -11.28
CA ASP A 534 -12.50 30.07 -11.71
C ASP A 534 -11.58 31.14 -11.08
N PRO A 535 -10.72 30.78 -10.11
CA PRO A 535 -10.47 29.43 -9.58
C PRO A 535 -11.53 28.96 -8.57
N ASP A 536 -11.96 27.70 -8.68
CA ASP A 536 -12.67 27.02 -7.60
C ASP A 536 -11.70 26.70 -6.45
N ARG A 537 -12.21 26.59 -5.22
CA ARG A 537 -11.40 26.35 -4.02
C ARG A 537 -10.64 25.02 -4.02
N PHE A 538 -11.06 24.03 -4.80
CA PHE A 538 -10.39 22.75 -4.93
C PHE A 538 -9.51 22.64 -6.18
N MET A 539 -9.49 23.66 -7.03
CA MET A 539 -8.68 23.65 -8.24
C MET A 539 -7.19 23.69 -7.87
N VAL A 540 -6.42 22.70 -8.36
CA VAL A 540 -4.96 22.69 -8.22
C VAL A 540 -4.38 23.78 -9.13
N GLU A 541 -3.58 24.67 -8.54
CA GLU A 541 -2.89 25.75 -9.25
C GLU A 541 -2.02 25.18 -10.39
N ASP A 542 -2.04 25.83 -11.55
CA ASP A 542 -1.27 25.46 -12.74
C ASP A 542 -1.48 24.03 -13.27
N SER A 543 -2.63 23.43 -12.98
CA SER A 543 -3.03 22.12 -13.52
C SER A 543 -3.72 22.16 -14.89
N LYS A 544 -4.02 23.35 -15.43
CA LYS A 544 -4.76 23.52 -16.70
C LYS A 544 -3.98 22.95 -17.89
N ARG A 545 -4.52 21.92 -18.56
CA ARG A 545 -4.01 21.36 -19.83
C ARG A 545 -5.03 21.58 -20.95
N TYR A 546 -4.65 22.35 -21.95
CA TYR A 546 -5.48 22.56 -23.14
C TYR A 546 -5.25 21.44 -24.15
N PRO A 547 -6.31 20.76 -24.63
CA PRO A 547 -6.18 19.76 -25.70
C PRO A 547 -5.53 20.37 -26.94
N GLU A 548 -4.64 19.63 -27.60
CA GLU A 548 -3.89 20.07 -28.79
C GLU A 548 -3.13 21.41 -28.61
N ASP A 549 -2.87 21.83 -27.37
CA ASP A 549 -2.33 23.16 -27.03
C ASP A 549 -3.19 24.36 -27.48
N ASP A 550 -4.49 24.13 -27.73
CA ASP A 550 -5.43 25.17 -28.17
C ASP A 550 -6.12 25.86 -26.98
N LEU A 551 -5.67 27.08 -26.66
CA LEU A 551 -6.20 27.91 -25.58
C LEU A 551 -7.68 28.31 -25.73
N THR A 552 -8.31 28.05 -26.88
CA THR A 552 -9.73 28.30 -27.09
C THR A 552 -10.61 27.15 -26.61
N GLN A 553 -10.02 25.97 -26.35
CA GLN A 553 -10.74 24.81 -25.84
C GLN A 553 -10.86 24.84 -24.32
N THR A 554 -11.87 24.16 -23.78
CA THR A 554 -11.97 23.93 -22.34
C THR A 554 -10.79 23.07 -21.88
N PRO A 555 -10.02 23.50 -20.87
CA PRO A 555 -8.87 22.74 -20.39
C PRO A 555 -9.30 21.56 -19.51
N TRP A 556 -8.44 20.55 -19.43
CA TRP A 556 -8.42 19.57 -18.36
C TRP A 556 -7.82 20.18 -17.11
N ILE A 557 -8.48 19.97 -15.97
CA ILE A 557 -8.12 20.57 -14.68
C ILE A 557 -8.10 19.46 -13.62
N THR A 558 -7.14 19.53 -12.71
CA THR A 558 -7.12 18.66 -11.52
C THR A 558 -7.78 19.40 -10.36
N TYR A 559 -8.79 18.77 -9.75
CA TYR A 559 -9.39 19.23 -8.51
C TYR A 559 -9.01 18.28 -7.38
N ARG A 560 -8.59 18.83 -6.25
CA ARG A 560 -8.10 18.09 -5.08
C ARG A 560 -8.90 18.52 -3.85
N ILE A 561 -9.80 17.64 -3.41
CA ILE A 561 -10.67 17.85 -2.25
C ILE A 561 -9.97 17.28 -1.00
N PRO A 562 -9.61 18.10 0.00
CA PRO A 562 -9.07 17.62 1.26
C PRO A 562 -10.20 17.07 2.14
N ILE A 563 -10.58 15.82 1.89
CA ILE A 563 -11.77 15.19 2.49
C ILE A 563 -11.75 15.06 4.03
N ARG A 564 -10.61 15.32 4.69
CA ARG A 564 -10.52 15.35 6.16
C ARG A 564 -10.63 16.77 6.74
N ASP A 565 -10.57 17.81 5.92
CA ASP A 565 -10.72 19.19 6.38
C ASP A 565 -12.20 19.57 6.51
N LEU A 566 -12.62 19.94 7.72
CA LEU A 566 -13.98 20.38 7.99
C LEU A 566 -14.31 21.72 7.31
N ASN A 567 -13.32 22.55 6.97
CA ASN A 567 -13.53 23.78 6.22
C ASN A 567 -13.80 23.52 4.73
N ALA A 568 -13.34 22.37 4.22
CA ALA A 568 -13.65 21.92 2.87
C ALA A 568 -15.03 21.28 2.75
N LEU A 569 -15.61 20.80 3.85
CA LEU A 569 -16.88 20.08 3.83
C LEU A 569 -18.07 21.03 3.59
N ASP A 570 -18.90 20.74 2.58
CA ASP A 570 -20.12 21.50 2.31
C ASP A 570 -21.30 21.03 3.16
N GLY A 571 -21.34 19.73 3.50
CA GLY A 571 -22.38 19.20 4.36
C GLY A 571 -22.10 17.81 4.92
N ILE A 572 -22.64 17.57 6.13
CA ILE A 572 -22.89 16.23 6.67
C ILE A 572 -24.39 16.00 6.56
N ILE A 573 -24.79 14.99 5.80
CA ILE A 573 -26.20 14.70 5.55
C ILE A 573 -26.51 13.34 6.16
N THR A 574 -27.57 13.29 6.97
CA THR A 574 -28.05 12.06 7.58
C THR A 574 -29.57 12.00 7.60
N SER A 575 -30.16 10.82 7.36
CA SER A 575 -31.58 10.55 7.55
C SER A 575 -31.94 10.34 9.03
N ASP A 576 -30.99 9.89 9.85
CA ASP A 576 -31.13 9.77 11.31
C ASP A 576 -29.99 10.52 12.03
N PRO A 577 -30.28 11.55 12.84
CA PRO A 577 -29.27 12.25 13.64
C PRO A 577 -28.39 11.36 14.52
N SER A 578 -28.87 10.16 14.89
CA SER A 578 -28.11 9.17 15.66
C SER A 578 -27.00 8.47 14.86
N ILE A 579 -27.04 8.58 13.54
CA ILE A 579 -26.11 7.94 12.59
C ILE A 579 -25.29 9.03 11.91
N GLN A 580 -23.98 8.97 12.07
CA GLN A 580 -23.03 9.91 11.48
C GLN A 580 -22.13 9.17 10.49
N PRO A 581 -21.76 9.80 9.35
CA PRO A 581 -20.85 9.18 8.42
C PRO A 581 -19.45 9.04 9.02
N GLU A 582 -18.79 7.93 8.70
CA GLU A 582 -17.41 7.62 9.13
C GLU A 582 -16.60 7.15 7.93
N TRP A 583 -15.32 7.56 7.85
CA TRP A 583 -14.45 7.26 6.71
C TRP A 583 -14.11 5.77 6.56
N ASN A 584 -14.09 5.01 7.64
CA ASN A 584 -13.94 3.55 7.61
C ASN A 584 -15.24 2.81 7.22
N LYS A 585 -16.35 3.53 7.02
CA LYS A 585 -17.69 3.01 6.66
C LYS A 585 -18.24 3.59 5.36
N ILE A 586 -17.40 4.18 4.51
CA ILE A 586 -17.84 4.63 3.18
C ILE A 586 -18.23 3.42 2.35
N THR A 587 -19.52 3.30 2.00
CA THR A 587 -20.06 2.20 1.21
C THR A 587 -20.38 2.62 -0.21
N HIS A 588 -20.78 3.87 -0.42
CA HIS A 588 -21.22 4.41 -1.70
C HIS A 588 -20.50 5.72 -2.02
N VAL A 589 -20.36 5.96 -3.32
CA VAL A 589 -20.03 7.27 -3.88
C VAL A 589 -21.17 7.68 -4.80
N ARG A 590 -21.75 8.86 -4.60
CA ARG A 590 -22.73 9.46 -5.50
C ARG A 590 -22.18 10.74 -6.10
N VAL A 591 -22.39 10.90 -7.40
CA VAL A 591 -22.01 12.09 -8.15
C VAL A 591 -23.27 12.66 -8.78
N TRP A 592 -23.52 13.94 -8.58
CA TRP A 592 -24.73 14.57 -9.09
C TRP A 592 -24.51 16.05 -9.40
N MET A 593 -25.37 16.61 -10.25
CA MET A 593 -25.38 18.03 -10.59
C MET A 593 -26.71 18.66 -10.23
N GLU A 594 -26.70 19.93 -9.83
CA GLU A 594 -27.89 20.77 -9.76
C GLU A 594 -27.95 21.77 -10.91
N GLY A 595 -29.15 21.95 -11.43
CA GLY A 595 -29.54 23.07 -12.28
C GLY A 595 -30.47 24.00 -11.51
N ASP A 596 -30.18 25.29 -11.55
CA ASP A 596 -31.08 26.32 -11.06
C ASP A 596 -32.20 26.63 -12.06
N GLU A 597 -33.04 27.61 -11.73
CA GLU A 597 -34.17 28.03 -12.56
C GLU A 597 -33.73 28.68 -13.90
N GLU A 598 -32.45 29.06 -14.03
CA GLU A 598 -31.87 29.67 -15.23
C GLU A 598 -31.08 28.65 -16.09
N SER A 599 -30.93 27.42 -15.59
CA SER A 599 -30.22 26.34 -16.27
C SER A 599 -31.07 25.82 -17.43
N VAL A 600 -30.75 26.27 -18.65
CA VAL A 600 -31.53 26.01 -19.88
C VAL A 600 -30.72 25.35 -21.01
N SER A 601 -29.52 24.87 -20.73
CA SER A 601 -28.70 24.14 -21.72
C SER A 601 -28.08 22.90 -21.08
N PRO A 602 -27.76 21.84 -21.87
CA PRO A 602 -26.99 20.73 -21.35
C PRO A 602 -25.59 21.17 -20.91
N ASP A 603 -25.07 20.46 -19.91
CA ASP A 603 -23.68 20.55 -19.48
C ASP A 603 -23.00 19.21 -19.62
N THR A 604 -21.79 19.22 -20.17
CA THR A 604 -20.98 18.02 -20.38
C THR A 604 -19.70 18.12 -19.57
N ILE A 605 -19.42 17.09 -18.79
CA ILE A 605 -18.19 16.94 -18.04
C ILE A 605 -17.53 15.64 -18.47
N ASP A 606 -16.26 15.76 -18.86
CA ASP A 606 -15.39 14.64 -19.18
C ASP A 606 -14.44 14.41 -18.02
N ILE A 607 -14.38 13.19 -17.52
CA ILE A 607 -13.51 12.76 -16.42
C ILE A 607 -12.47 11.78 -16.98
N ALA A 608 -11.20 12.12 -16.78
CA ALA A 608 -10.07 11.29 -17.20
C ALA A 608 -9.68 10.29 -16.11
N ASP A 609 -9.68 10.71 -14.85
CA ASP A 609 -9.48 9.84 -13.70
C ASP A 609 -10.02 10.49 -12.42
N TRP A 610 -10.32 9.66 -11.43
CA TRP A 610 -10.79 10.05 -10.12
C TRP A 610 -10.57 8.96 -9.08
N TYR A 611 -9.96 9.34 -7.95
CA TYR A 611 -9.50 8.39 -6.95
C TYR A 611 -9.41 9.03 -5.57
N PHE A 612 -9.53 8.19 -4.55
CA PHE A 612 -9.08 8.54 -3.21
C PHE A 612 -7.56 8.38 -3.10
N VAL A 613 -6.93 9.33 -2.43
CA VAL A 613 -5.49 9.34 -2.19
C VAL A 613 -5.22 8.92 -0.75
N GLN A 614 -4.40 7.87 -0.60
CA GLN A 614 -3.88 7.40 0.68
C GLN A 614 -2.35 7.49 0.68
N PRO A 615 -1.75 8.51 1.32
CA PRO A 615 -0.31 8.58 1.46
C PRO A 615 0.27 7.35 2.17
N SER A 616 1.38 6.84 1.65
CA SER A 616 2.22 5.83 2.31
C SER A 616 2.98 6.42 3.51
N TRP A 617 3.10 7.74 3.56
CA TRP A 617 3.61 8.53 4.68
C TRP A 617 2.44 9.02 5.53
N LYS A 618 2.49 8.80 6.85
CA LYS A 618 1.47 9.27 7.79
C LYS A 618 1.76 10.69 8.25
N ASP A 619 0.83 11.61 8.03
CA ASP A 619 0.86 12.98 8.52
C ASP A 619 0.47 13.08 10.00
N SER A 620 1.12 13.99 10.71
CA SER A 620 0.84 14.29 12.11
C SER A 620 1.26 15.73 12.42
N VAL A 621 0.49 16.41 13.27
CA VAL A 621 0.86 17.71 13.82
C VAL A 621 1.14 17.56 15.30
N ILE A 622 2.33 17.96 15.72
CA ILE A 622 2.74 18.01 17.12
C ILE A 622 2.64 19.46 17.56
N PHE A 623 1.65 19.75 18.39
CA PHE A 623 1.42 21.10 18.91
C PHE A 623 2.35 21.41 20.07
N SER A 624 3.00 22.57 19.99
CA SER A 624 3.72 23.19 21.10
C SER A 624 2.78 23.52 22.25
N PRO A 625 3.24 23.50 23.52
CA PRO A 625 2.46 23.99 24.65
C PRO A 625 2.00 25.46 24.53
N LEU A 626 2.59 26.22 23.59
CA LEU A 626 2.25 27.61 23.30
C LEU A 626 1.30 27.77 22.10
N SER A 627 0.94 26.67 21.43
CA SER A 627 0.12 26.68 20.22
C SER A 627 -1.33 27.01 20.51
N ASP A 628 -1.99 27.68 19.56
CA ASP A 628 -3.45 27.81 19.53
C ASP A 628 -4.15 26.61 18.86
N MET A 629 -3.38 25.58 18.50
CA MET A 629 -3.83 24.33 17.89
C MET A 629 -4.50 24.51 16.52
N ARG A 630 -4.12 25.54 15.75
CA ARG A 630 -4.66 25.80 14.41
C ARG A 630 -3.75 25.39 13.25
N SER A 631 -2.53 24.96 13.52
CA SER A 631 -1.61 24.47 12.49
C SER A 631 -2.24 23.27 11.76
N ASN A 632 -2.34 23.38 10.44
CA ASN A 632 -2.87 22.33 9.57
C ASN A 632 -1.72 21.70 8.76
N PHE A 633 -1.84 20.41 8.44
CA PHE A 633 -0.85 19.69 7.66
C PHE A 633 -1.49 18.61 6.79
N VAL A 634 -1.13 18.59 5.51
CA VAL A 634 -1.63 17.65 4.52
C VAL A 634 -0.48 17.17 3.64
N LEU A 635 -0.48 15.86 3.37
CA LEU A 635 0.44 15.23 2.44
C LEU A 635 -0.23 14.98 1.09
N SER A 636 0.49 15.30 0.03
CA SER A 636 0.10 15.03 -1.35
C SER A 636 1.34 14.74 -2.19
N SER A 637 1.20 14.70 -3.52
CA SER A 637 2.32 14.60 -4.44
C SER A 637 2.19 15.67 -5.50
N VAL A 638 3.34 16.06 -6.03
CA VAL A 638 3.47 16.83 -7.26
C VAL A 638 4.18 15.99 -8.31
N SER A 639 3.81 16.15 -9.57
CA SER A 639 4.38 15.42 -10.70
C SER A 639 4.55 16.28 -11.93
N ASP A 640 5.53 15.96 -12.78
CA ASP A 640 5.79 16.70 -14.03
C ASP A 640 4.73 16.47 -15.10
N ASP A 641 3.92 15.41 -15.00
CA ASP A 641 2.83 15.12 -15.93
C ASP A 641 1.51 15.85 -15.63
N VAL A 642 1.32 16.31 -14.39
CA VAL A 642 0.08 16.98 -13.95
C VAL A 642 0.33 18.44 -13.56
N ASP A 643 1.42 18.73 -12.86
CA ASP A 643 1.68 20.03 -12.25
C ASP A 643 2.68 20.84 -13.08
N SER A 644 2.20 21.88 -13.78
CA SER A 644 3.04 22.64 -14.73
C SER A 644 4.20 23.40 -14.07
N ASN A 645 4.11 23.70 -12.77
CA ASN A 645 5.18 24.35 -12.00
C ASN A 645 6.18 23.37 -11.39
N PHE A 646 5.90 22.07 -11.44
CA PHE A 646 6.85 21.09 -10.95
C PHE A 646 7.98 20.93 -11.96
N TYR A 647 9.21 21.02 -11.48
CA TYR A 647 10.40 20.76 -12.26
C TYR A 647 11.41 20.00 -11.42
N THR A 648 12.14 19.10 -12.08
CA THR A 648 12.93 18.10 -11.37
C THR A 648 14.21 18.68 -10.79
N PRO A 649 14.74 18.12 -9.68
CA PRO A 649 15.95 18.63 -9.06
C PRO A 649 17.13 18.63 -10.04
N PRO A 650 18.05 19.61 -9.98
CA PRO A 650 19.22 19.66 -10.83
C PRO A 650 20.04 18.35 -10.80
N GLY A 651 20.24 17.74 -11.97
CA GLY A 651 21.01 16.51 -12.13
C GLY A 651 20.23 15.21 -11.96
N VAL A 652 18.94 15.28 -11.58
CA VAL A 652 18.03 14.14 -11.57
C VAL A 652 17.34 14.08 -12.93
N ASN A 653 17.70 13.07 -13.73
CA ASN A 653 17.07 12.86 -15.03
C ASN A 653 16.03 11.75 -14.93
N ALA A 654 14.88 11.96 -15.56
CA ALA A 654 13.89 10.92 -15.79
C ALA A 654 14.52 9.71 -16.48
N TYR A 655 13.99 8.52 -16.19
CA TYR A 655 14.36 7.36 -16.97
C TYR A 655 13.79 7.47 -18.36
N GLU A 656 14.58 7.16 -19.38
CA GLU A 656 14.05 6.82 -20.69
C GLU A 656 14.24 5.32 -20.90
N ASP A 657 13.15 4.59 -21.13
CA ASP A 657 13.22 3.17 -21.47
C ASP A 657 13.88 3.04 -22.86
N PRO A 658 15.06 2.40 -22.98
CA PRO A 658 15.78 2.30 -24.25
C PRO A 658 15.07 1.45 -25.31
N THR A 659 14.02 0.71 -24.92
CA THR A 659 13.23 -0.12 -25.83
C THR A 659 12.07 0.65 -26.42
N THR A 660 11.41 1.47 -25.60
CA THR A 660 10.17 2.17 -25.97
C THR A 660 10.38 3.67 -26.20
N ASN A 661 11.52 4.23 -25.80
CA ASN A 661 11.85 5.66 -25.70
C ASN A 661 10.82 6.46 -24.88
N VAL A 662 10.13 5.81 -23.95
CA VAL A 662 9.20 6.49 -23.04
C VAL A 662 9.96 6.99 -21.84
N VAL A 663 9.72 8.26 -21.51
CA VAL A 663 10.24 8.90 -20.33
C VAL A 663 9.31 8.64 -19.15
N GLU A 664 9.87 8.15 -18.03
CA GLU A 664 9.12 7.98 -16.78
C GLU A 664 8.73 9.35 -16.21
N VAL A 665 7.47 9.45 -15.77
CA VAL A 665 6.97 10.57 -14.96
C VAL A 665 7.80 10.65 -13.67
N GLN A 666 8.10 11.87 -13.23
CA GLN A 666 8.82 12.12 -11.99
C GLN A 666 7.89 12.73 -10.95
N LYS A 667 7.91 12.18 -9.74
CA LYS A 667 7.08 12.65 -8.62
C LYS A 667 7.90 13.11 -7.42
N ALA A 668 7.29 13.96 -6.59
CA ALA A 668 7.82 14.31 -5.27
C ALA A 668 6.70 14.35 -4.22
N LEU A 669 7.07 14.09 -2.96
CA LEU A 669 6.17 14.26 -1.81
C LEU A 669 5.99 15.75 -1.52
N GLN A 670 4.75 16.24 -1.54
CA GLN A 670 4.40 17.62 -1.22
C GLN A 670 3.89 17.71 0.23
N LEU A 671 4.48 18.64 0.98
CA LEU A 671 4.15 18.96 2.37
C LEU A 671 3.40 20.30 2.39
N THR A 672 2.09 20.27 2.53
CA THR A 672 1.24 21.47 2.60
C THR A 672 0.88 21.76 4.05
N PHE A 673 1.15 22.97 4.53
CA PHE A 673 0.84 23.38 5.90
C PHE A 673 0.33 24.82 5.94
N ASP A 674 -0.60 25.08 6.86
CA ASP A 674 -1.22 26.38 7.05
C ASP A 674 -1.22 26.78 8.52
N ASN A 675 -1.13 28.10 8.78
CA ASN A 675 -1.14 28.68 10.12
C ASN A 675 -0.12 28.03 11.08
N LEU A 676 1.06 27.66 10.58
CA LEU A 676 2.09 26.99 11.38
C LEU A 676 2.58 27.90 12.52
N ASN A 677 2.17 27.61 13.74
CA ASN A 677 2.59 28.37 14.92
C ASN A 677 4.05 28.11 15.27
N GLN A 678 4.62 29.05 16.03
CA GLN A 678 5.97 28.90 16.55
C GLN A 678 6.13 27.61 17.38
N TYR A 679 7.07 26.75 16.96
CA TYR A 679 7.40 25.46 17.57
C TYR A 679 6.35 24.34 17.38
N ASP A 680 5.29 24.57 16.61
CA ASP A 680 4.52 23.45 16.10
C ASP A 680 5.37 22.68 15.10
N THR A 681 5.12 21.38 14.97
CA THR A 681 5.87 20.50 14.09
C THR A 681 4.92 19.71 13.22
N CYS A 682 5.01 19.90 11.91
CA CYS A 682 4.32 19.07 10.93
C CYS A 682 5.24 17.91 10.56
N LEU A 683 4.75 16.67 10.68
CA LEU A 683 5.57 15.47 10.60
C LEU A 683 4.92 14.44 9.68
N ALA A 684 5.66 14.02 8.65
CA ALA A 684 5.35 12.90 7.78
C ALA A 684 6.20 11.69 8.21
N ILE A 685 5.57 10.57 8.56
CA ILE A 685 6.23 9.37 9.08
C ILE A 685 6.07 8.20 8.11
N LYS A 686 7.15 7.48 7.82
CA LYS A 686 7.11 6.20 7.12
C LYS A 686 7.80 5.12 7.96
N ASN A 687 7.05 4.07 8.25
CA ASN A 687 7.58 2.86 8.88
C ASN A 687 7.92 1.83 7.81
N LEU A 688 9.14 1.32 7.85
CA LEU A 688 9.64 0.30 6.94
C LEU A 688 9.14 -1.09 7.38
N LEU A 689 8.82 -1.93 6.40
CA LEU A 689 8.40 -3.32 6.65
C LEU A 689 9.56 -4.17 7.17
N SER A 690 10.77 -3.93 6.66
CA SER A 690 12.02 -4.54 7.08
C SER A 690 12.89 -3.55 7.84
N ILE A 691 13.83 -4.12 8.62
CA ILE A 691 14.91 -3.34 9.21
C ILE A 691 16.01 -3.17 8.16
N ASP A 692 16.32 -1.93 7.81
CA ASP A 692 17.37 -1.57 6.87
C ASP A 692 18.71 -1.35 7.58
N GLN A 693 19.79 -1.67 6.86
CA GLN A 693 21.16 -1.57 7.37
C GLN A 693 21.98 -0.59 6.54
N TYR A 694 22.43 0.50 7.17
CA TYR A 694 23.14 1.58 6.49
C TYR A 694 24.66 1.59 6.71
N SER A 695 25.24 0.64 7.47
CA SER A 695 26.70 0.60 7.69
C SER A 695 27.56 0.38 6.44
N GLY A 696 26.98 -0.14 5.35
CA GLY A 696 27.65 -0.22 4.05
C GLY A 696 27.73 1.10 3.29
N TYR A 697 27.07 2.15 3.79
CA TYR A 697 26.91 3.44 3.12
C TYR A 697 27.69 4.54 3.85
N ARG A 698 28.22 5.48 3.07
CA ARG A 698 28.88 6.67 3.62
C ARG A 698 27.92 7.83 3.80
N ARG A 699 27.01 8.02 2.83
CA ARG A 699 26.12 9.17 2.77
C ARG A 699 24.69 8.77 2.44
N MET A 700 23.76 9.60 2.88
CA MET A 700 22.36 9.59 2.47
C MET A 700 22.00 11.00 2.02
N GLU A 701 21.39 11.08 0.84
CA GLU A 701 21.11 12.33 0.15
C GLU A 701 19.62 12.42 -0.21
N MET A 702 19.03 13.60 -0.06
CA MET A 702 17.64 13.89 -0.44
C MET A 702 17.52 15.34 -0.91
N TYR A 703 16.79 15.53 -1.99
CA TYR A 703 16.48 16.85 -2.53
C TYR A 703 15.25 17.43 -1.83
N VAL A 704 15.29 18.72 -1.50
CA VAL A 704 14.19 19.45 -0.87
C VAL A 704 14.01 20.76 -1.61
N HIS A 705 12.77 21.05 -2.00
CA HIS A 705 12.37 22.30 -2.66
C HIS A 705 11.60 23.17 -1.66
N GLY A 706 11.91 24.46 -1.62
CA GLY A 706 11.12 25.44 -0.89
C GLY A 706 10.22 26.21 -1.85
N GLU A 707 8.98 26.48 -1.45
CA GLU A 707 8.03 27.26 -2.23
C GLU A 707 8.65 28.61 -2.69
N GLU A 708 8.44 28.98 -3.96
CA GLU A 708 9.06 30.17 -4.57
C GLU A 708 8.23 31.45 -4.42
N THR A 709 7.00 31.34 -3.90
CA THR A 709 6.16 32.50 -3.62
C THR A 709 6.79 33.36 -2.51
N ASN A 710 6.52 34.68 -2.54
CA ASN A 710 7.05 35.65 -1.56
C ASN A 710 6.41 35.48 -0.17
N ASN A 711 6.50 34.30 0.43
CA ASN A 711 6.20 34.10 1.83
C ASN A 711 7.42 34.54 2.65
N ALA A 712 7.32 35.74 3.25
CA ALA A 712 8.42 36.40 3.98
C ALA A 712 8.92 35.61 5.21
N ASP A 713 8.31 34.46 5.51
CA ASP A 713 8.61 33.60 6.64
C ASP A 713 9.19 32.23 6.25
N ILE A 714 9.33 31.89 4.95
CA ILE A 714 9.83 30.56 4.53
C ILE A 714 11.25 30.27 5.05
N ASP A 715 12.08 31.31 5.17
CA ASP A 715 13.43 31.22 5.71
C ASP A 715 13.47 30.94 7.23
N LYS A 716 12.34 31.12 7.92
CA LYS A 716 12.16 30.78 9.34
C LYS A 716 11.74 29.33 9.55
N ILE A 717 11.35 28.63 8.49
CA ILE A 717 10.90 27.23 8.54
C ILE A 717 12.13 26.32 8.62
N LYS A 718 12.09 25.38 9.57
CA LYS A 718 13.16 24.41 9.77
C LYS A 718 12.73 23.07 9.22
N PHE A 719 13.26 22.73 8.06
CA PHE A 719 13.16 21.38 7.56
C PHE A 719 14.02 20.42 8.40
N PHE A 720 13.52 19.23 8.65
CA PHE A 720 14.31 18.15 9.21
C PHE A 720 13.95 16.78 8.64
N PHE A 721 14.93 15.89 8.64
CA PHE A 721 14.78 14.49 8.26
C PHE A 721 15.31 13.58 9.37
N ARG A 722 14.49 12.63 9.82
CA ARG A 722 14.79 11.68 10.88
C ARG A 722 14.92 10.28 10.31
N ILE A 723 15.94 9.57 10.77
CA ILE A 723 16.14 8.14 10.52
C ILE A 723 16.42 7.44 11.85
N GLY A 724 15.76 6.32 12.10
CA GLY A 724 15.93 5.63 13.38
C GLY A 724 15.21 4.29 13.43
N ARG A 725 15.20 3.73 14.64
CA ARG A 725 14.39 2.54 14.93
C ARG A 725 12.94 2.91 15.14
N ASP A 726 12.72 4.06 15.77
CA ASP A 726 11.42 4.60 16.19
C ASP A 726 11.55 6.11 16.48
N ASN A 727 10.45 6.74 16.92
CA ASN A 727 10.39 8.16 17.28
C ASN A 727 11.09 8.52 18.60
N GLN A 728 11.63 7.55 19.34
CA GLN A 728 12.40 7.75 20.58
C GLN A 728 13.90 7.46 20.39
N ASN A 729 14.28 6.83 19.28
CA ASN A 729 15.64 6.42 18.95
C ASN A 729 15.93 6.79 17.49
N TYR A 730 16.29 8.05 17.26
CA TYR A 730 16.53 8.58 15.92
C TYR A 730 17.75 9.51 15.84
N TYR A 731 18.27 9.57 14.63
CA TYR A 731 19.16 10.59 14.13
C TYR A 731 18.33 11.59 13.33
N GLU A 732 18.63 12.88 13.45
CA GLU A 732 17.94 13.96 12.77
C GLU A 732 18.97 14.83 12.06
N TYR A 733 18.74 15.11 10.78
CA TYR A 733 19.37 16.20 10.05
C TYR A 733 18.39 17.35 9.97
N PHE A 734 18.84 18.60 10.11
CA PHE A 734 17.97 19.75 9.94
C PHE A 734 18.66 20.91 9.21
N THR A 735 17.88 21.70 8.49
CA THR A 735 18.31 22.90 7.77
C THR A 735 17.17 23.93 7.74
N HIS A 736 17.46 25.18 7.37
CA HIS A 736 16.42 26.18 7.13
C HIS A 736 16.10 26.21 5.64
N ILE A 737 14.81 26.18 5.30
CA ILE A 737 14.37 26.14 3.90
C ILE A 737 14.67 27.48 3.23
N GLN A 738 15.12 27.43 1.99
CA GLN A 738 15.22 28.56 1.09
C GLN A 738 14.33 28.32 -0.14
N PRO A 739 13.83 29.36 -0.82
CA PRO A 739 13.07 29.20 -2.05
C PRO A 739 13.81 28.41 -3.14
N GLY A 740 13.07 27.57 -3.87
CA GLY A 740 13.56 26.76 -4.99
C GLY A 740 14.34 25.50 -4.61
N TRP A 741 14.98 24.86 -5.59
CA TRP A 741 15.98 23.78 -5.38
C TRP A 741 17.33 24.35 -4.90
N ASN A 742 17.33 25.12 -3.82
CA ASN A 742 18.54 25.70 -3.25
C ASN A 742 19.46 24.60 -2.71
N GLU A 743 20.78 24.69 -2.98
CA GLU A 743 21.76 23.73 -2.45
C GLU A 743 21.75 23.64 -0.92
N SER A 744 21.34 24.69 -0.21
CA SER A 744 21.22 24.73 1.25
C SER A 744 20.06 23.87 1.78
N ASN A 745 19.09 23.54 0.92
CA ASN A 745 17.98 22.67 1.25
C ASN A 745 18.37 21.18 1.11
N TYR A 746 19.45 20.87 0.39
CA TYR A 746 19.82 19.49 0.09
C TYR A 746 20.26 18.79 1.37
N VAL A 747 19.53 17.75 1.72
CA VAL A 747 19.91 16.88 2.83
C VAL A 747 21.10 16.06 2.39
N ASN A 748 22.22 16.21 3.10
CA ASN A 748 23.42 15.42 2.89
C ASN A 748 23.93 14.94 4.26
N ILE A 749 23.54 13.72 4.61
CA ILE A 749 23.90 13.08 5.86
C ILE A 749 25.18 12.27 5.66
N ASP A 750 26.27 12.63 6.34
CA ASP A 750 27.48 11.79 6.42
C ASP A 750 27.41 10.90 7.67
N PHE A 751 27.28 9.59 7.48
CA PHE A 751 27.14 8.65 8.58
C PHE A 751 28.37 8.61 9.50
N ASN A 752 29.55 9.03 9.04
CA ASN A 752 30.73 9.11 9.90
C ASN A 752 30.65 10.30 10.87
N GLU A 753 30.16 11.45 10.40
CA GLU A 753 29.97 12.62 11.26
C GLU A 753 28.89 12.34 12.31
N LEU A 754 27.82 11.67 11.87
CA LEU A 754 26.69 11.36 12.71
C LEU A 754 27.05 10.33 13.79
N THR A 755 27.74 9.25 13.40
CA THR A 755 28.23 8.25 14.37
C THR A 755 29.32 8.81 15.29
N ALA A 756 30.17 9.72 14.82
CA ALA A 756 31.16 10.40 15.65
C ALA A 756 30.50 11.31 16.72
N LEU A 757 29.46 12.06 16.35
CA LEU A 757 28.67 12.86 17.31
C LEU A 757 28.05 11.95 18.38
N LYS A 758 27.49 10.80 17.98
CA LYS A 758 26.94 9.81 18.89
C LYS A 758 27.99 9.28 19.86
N ASP A 759 29.15 8.87 19.35
CA ASP A 759 30.23 8.29 20.15
C ASP A 759 30.79 9.32 21.16
N SER A 760 30.94 10.58 20.75
CA SER A 760 31.33 11.66 21.65
C SER A 760 30.31 11.84 22.78
N ALA A 761 29.02 11.91 22.44
CA ALA A 761 27.96 12.10 23.43
C ALA A 761 27.79 10.89 24.38
N LEU A 762 27.99 9.66 23.88
CA LEU A 762 27.97 8.45 24.70
C LEU A 762 29.08 8.43 25.75
N LYS A 763 30.26 8.99 25.45
CA LYS A 763 31.37 9.08 26.42
C LYS A 763 31.10 10.05 27.56
N GLU A 764 30.25 11.05 27.33
CA GLU A 764 29.89 12.07 28.33
C GLU A 764 28.62 11.71 29.10
N LEU A 765 27.86 10.72 28.62
CA LEU A 765 26.57 10.32 29.18
C LEU A 765 26.72 9.70 30.59
N LYS A 766 25.98 10.21 31.56
CA LYS A 766 25.94 9.61 32.91
C LYS A 766 24.96 8.44 32.96
N PRO A 767 25.17 7.46 33.86
CA PRO A 767 24.22 6.38 34.06
C PRO A 767 22.80 6.91 34.37
N GLY A 768 21.81 6.47 33.61
CA GLY A 768 20.40 6.85 33.76
C GLY A 768 19.93 8.08 32.98
N GLU A 769 20.83 8.81 32.31
CA GLU A 769 20.44 9.93 31.43
C GLU A 769 20.05 9.43 30.02
N LEU A 770 19.06 10.09 29.41
CA LEU A 770 18.69 9.86 28.01
C LEU A 770 19.73 10.53 27.10
N LEU A 771 20.20 9.79 26.09
CA LEU A 771 21.17 10.33 25.14
C LEU A 771 20.48 11.38 24.28
N HIS A 772 20.91 12.63 24.42
CA HIS A 772 20.50 13.74 23.57
C HIS A 772 21.74 14.58 23.25
N ALA A 773 22.03 14.73 21.96
CA ALA A 773 23.17 15.51 21.48
C ALA A 773 22.78 16.26 20.21
N ALA A 774 23.32 17.46 20.01
CA ALA A 774 23.09 18.23 18.80
C ALA A 774 24.33 19.06 18.45
N ASN A 775 24.51 19.32 17.15
CA ASN A 775 25.42 20.32 16.62
C ASN A 775 24.67 21.19 15.58
N ASP A 776 25.40 21.91 14.72
CA ASP A 776 24.80 22.84 13.75
C ASP A 776 23.96 22.16 12.65
N LYS A 777 24.07 20.84 12.47
CA LYS A 777 23.41 20.09 11.38
C LYS A 777 22.63 18.86 11.83
N TYR A 778 23.09 18.22 12.91
CA TYR A 778 22.56 16.95 13.37
C TYR A 778 22.04 17.05 14.79
N ARG A 779 21.02 16.26 15.08
CA ARG A 779 20.53 15.95 16.42
C ARG A 779 20.43 14.44 16.57
N ILE A 780 20.70 13.96 17.77
CA ILE A 780 20.63 12.54 18.16
C ILE A 780 19.74 12.47 19.38
N PHE A 781 18.75 11.60 19.33
CA PHE A 781 17.83 11.38 20.44
C PHE A 781 17.68 9.88 20.71
N GLY A 782 17.80 9.48 21.97
CA GLY A 782 17.82 8.07 22.37
C GLY A 782 19.10 7.37 21.94
N LYS A 783 19.06 6.05 21.76
CA LYS A 783 20.22 5.22 21.35
C LYS A 783 20.04 4.65 19.93
N PRO A 784 19.87 5.49 18.89
CA PRO A 784 19.63 5.03 17.52
C PRO A 784 20.77 4.17 16.97
N ASN A 785 20.49 3.27 16.04
CA ASN A 785 21.47 2.42 15.39
C ASN A 785 21.28 2.48 13.87
N ILE A 786 22.35 2.79 13.12
CA ILE A 786 22.32 2.89 11.66
C ILE A 786 22.06 1.53 10.97
N ASN A 787 22.18 0.44 11.72
CA ASN A 787 21.85 -0.91 11.24
C ASN A 787 20.47 -1.41 11.69
N GLU A 788 19.69 -0.55 12.36
CA GLU A 788 18.35 -0.90 12.84
C GLU A 788 17.33 0.16 12.40
N ILE A 789 17.44 0.63 11.16
CA ILE A 789 16.56 1.67 10.65
C ILE A 789 15.24 1.04 10.22
N LYS A 790 14.15 1.49 10.84
CA LYS A 790 12.77 1.10 10.53
C LYS A 790 11.83 2.30 10.45
N PHE A 791 12.30 3.46 10.87
CA PHE A 791 11.53 4.69 10.99
C PHE A 791 12.22 5.79 10.17
N LEU A 792 11.47 6.37 9.24
CA LEU A 792 11.83 7.57 8.51
C LEU A 792 10.80 8.65 8.87
N ALA A 793 11.24 9.89 9.07
CA ALA A 793 10.30 10.99 9.16
C ALA A 793 10.84 12.27 8.51
N VAL A 794 9.99 12.97 7.80
CA VAL A 794 10.25 14.30 7.23
C VAL A 794 9.37 15.29 7.97
N GLY A 795 9.87 16.47 8.30
CA GLY A 795 9.02 17.50 8.90
C GLY A 795 9.55 18.91 8.76
N VAL A 796 8.68 19.86 9.14
CA VAL A 796 8.90 21.31 9.11
C VAL A 796 8.53 21.97 10.42
#